data_AF-A0A162ETR5-F1
#
_entry.id   AF-A0A162ETR5-F1
#
_cell.length_a   1.000
_cell.length_b   1.000
_cell.length_c   1.000
_cell.angle_alpha   90.00
_cell.angle_beta   90.00
_cell.angle_gamma   90.00
#
_symmetry.space_group_name_H-M   'P 1'
#
loop_
_entity.id
_entity.type
_entity.pdbx_description
1 polymer ?
#
loop_
_entity_poly.entity_id
_entity_poly.type
_entity_poly.pdbx_seq_one_letter_code
_entity_poly.pdbx_strand_id
1 'polypeptide(L)'
;MIKEQNVKFLSRNFPQFNSLLEQEKISTFNHFEVVNSKSGLPTIQYVDSNQKQYIHSAYHPEREAKQLIESYKKELGVIEKYEHVLFYGCGFGYHIEAFQKEYPHLTYTIIEPDVTVFQLFIEQNLFRNVIKKSRNLFISNQANQEQELEQFLANNQVLTKKTLIIAHPAYQRIWAKKYEQFLEISKKSLQNYSLNLYTTNKYSSRWVMNSLMNLPETLKTPNILDASYKRFFDGVPMLIVSAGPSLKYEYENLKKIKEKGMAYIFAVGSANKALLKEGIVPDAICTYDPQEVNQYAFDELNRQTELNIPLIYGTSVGFETVERYKGPKLHVITNQDSITPYYLYPKNASIDVIEDAPTIASITLQLAAKLRANPIVLVGQNLGYLDEEIYAKGIKTEEQTKRLEENMKLEKGENVTLNVVGKEMKTSLSFLTMKQSLEYYISTYSDRKVINTTIGGAKIEGADYVPLSNLMDTVFTNSKKKNFFEDIDLSIENKVEQQVINKVRNMEASISEYYKLSRKIENWIMEHKNGDSLLDNTVLHKLTKSLHALFQLDFLYVYLRPLERVLFDNLIKKVQRFEKGEGPLDEILEEIIIFLRKCEKKIEGIHHSIELVHQQIISKNTKETKLYRSYDGVFFYQGNWERMISPISLSARDSLGFQISEGINDEIFFVFEGDKLELLFLEDKHNPIEINVYIDHNKKHYTKKYTNFNLNKNELSLSINNLDYGKHNLRIQKRSKGSFAFKGVKTDGALYHIDEVQNYEDLKIGKRIRWDYSASYNEAGIFNPSDKSKAHFIPPWSAIEPNGSFYFIMVDELEGQKLLISDRNIQKEIAFGKIKSGFEINSVKPFLELRDHIKADVRPITSNHNEDIKNSEWDKYIVNSTYSNYTIPGDNELWNWEDVGTVCLTSDYKDIIGRGKSTVNYGSLSKLSKDKIYKTGGIRVVLTI
;
A
#
# COMPACT_ATOMS: atom_id res chain seq x y z
N MET A 1 37.20 -31.75 27.24
CA MET A 1 37.78 -31.04 26.07
C MET A 1 36.78 -30.72 24.96
N ILE A 2 36.14 -31.68 24.25
CA ILE A 2 35.17 -31.35 23.16
C ILE A 2 33.89 -30.69 23.70
N LYS A 3 33.28 -31.29 24.73
CA LYS A 3 32.07 -30.75 25.41
C LYS A 3 32.26 -29.30 25.85
N GLU A 4 33.34 -28.99 26.56
CA GLU A 4 33.64 -27.64 27.05
C GLU A 4 33.80 -26.62 25.91
N GLN A 5 34.41 -27.04 24.79
CA GLN A 5 34.53 -26.17 23.61
C GLN A 5 33.17 -25.88 22.98
N ASN A 6 32.30 -26.89 22.87
CA ASN A 6 30.95 -26.71 22.35
C ASN A 6 30.08 -25.87 23.28
N VAL A 7 30.12 -26.11 24.59
CA VAL A 7 29.38 -25.31 25.59
C VAL A 7 29.80 -23.84 25.51
N LYS A 8 31.10 -23.55 25.46
CA LYS A 8 31.62 -22.18 25.31
C LYS A 8 31.18 -21.54 23.99
N PHE A 9 31.18 -22.30 22.89
CA PHE A 9 30.75 -21.82 21.59
C PHE A 9 29.24 -21.54 21.56
N LEU A 10 28.42 -22.46 22.06
CA LEU A 10 26.97 -22.33 22.09
C LEU A 10 26.53 -21.20 23.03
N SER A 11 27.13 -21.08 24.21
CA SER A 11 26.77 -20.00 25.15
C SER A 11 27.02 -18.60 24.60
N ARG A 12 28.01 -18.46 23.71
CA ARG A 12 28.34 -17.19 23.06
C ARG A 12 27.43 -16.87 21.86
N ASN A 13 27.05 -17.88 21.07
CA ASN A 13 26.38 -17.69 19.78
C ASN A 13 24.87 -18.00 19.81
N PHE A 14 24.42 -18.80 20.79
CA PHE A 14 23.05 -19.24 20.99
C PHE A 14 22.69 -19.24 22.49
N PRO A 15 22.70 -18.06 23.15
CA PRO A 15 22.51 -17.94 24.60
C PRO A 15 21.15 -18.47 25.08
N GLN A 16 20.15 -18.56 24.21
CA GLN A 16 18.84 -19.15 24.51
C GLN A 16 18.92 -20.63 24.97
N PHE A 17 20.02 -21.32 24.68
CA PHE A 17 20.24 -22.71 25.11
C PHE A 17 21.09 -22.85 26.37
N ASN A 18 21.44 -21.76 27.07
CA ASN A 18 22.29 -21.84 28.27
C ASN A 18 21.67 -22.71 29.37
N SER A 19 20.37 -22.57 29.63
CA SER A 19 19.65 -23.40 30.60
C SER A 19 19.68 -24.88 30.24
N LEU A 20 19.73 -25.22 28.95
CA LEU A 20 19.89 -26.58 28.46
C LEU A 20 21.32 -27.12 28.67
N LEU A 21 22.32 -26.26 28.58
CA LEU A 21 23.73 -26.61 28.75
C LEU A 21 24.16 -26.74 30.22
N GLU A 22 23.41 -26.09 31.13
CA GLU A 22 23.63 -26.12 32.58
C GLU A 22 23.04 -27.35 33.28
N GLN A 23 22.15 -28.10 32.61
CA GLN A 23 21.62 -29.35 33.16
C GLN A 23 22.72 -30.41 33.28
N GLU A 24 23.24 -30.60 34.49
CA GLU A 24 24.17 -31.70 34.78
C GLU A 24 23.48 -33.05 34.58
N LYS A 25 24.09 -33.89 33.73
CA LYS A 25 23.78 -35.31 33.48
C LYS A 25 22.34 -35.70 33.82
N ILE A 26 21.48 -35.73 32.79
CA ILE A 26 20.32 -36.63 32.81
C ILE A 26 20.89 -38.03 32.98
N SER A 27 20.87 -38.48 34.23
CA SER A 27 21.36 -39.79 34.64
C SER A 27 20.47 -40.81 33.94
N THR A 28 21.13 -41.68 33.17
CA THR A 28 20.55 -42.72 32.31
C THR A 28 19.64 -42.19 31.19
N PHE A 29 20.23 -41.97 30.01
CA PHE A 29 19.49 -41.96 28.75
C PHE A 29 18.93 -43.37 28.51
N ASN A 30 17.80 -43.71 29.15
CA ASN A 30 17.27 -45.09 29.22
C ASN A 30 17.09 -45.79 27.85
N HIS A 31 17.14 -45.04 26.75
CA HIS A 31 16.95 -45.53 25.40
C HIS A 31 18.07 -45.12 24.41
N PHE A 32 19.14 -44.42 24.83
CA PHE A 32 20.22 -43.99 23.92
C PHE A 32 21.61 -44.35 24.42
N GLU A 33 22.39 -45.01 23.57
CA GLU A 33 23.79 -45.37 23.84
C GLU A 33 24.69 -44.91 22.69
N VAL A 34 25.85 -44.32 23.02
CA VAL A 34 26.87 -44.01 22.01
C VAL A 34 27.73 -45.24 21.79
N VAL A 35 27.79 -45.72 20.55
CA VAL A 35 28.60 -46.87 20.15
C VAL A 35 29.45 -46.55 18.93
N ASN A 36 30.58 -47.22 18.77
CA ASN A 36 31.42 -47.02 17.58
C ASN A 36 30.92 -47.88 16.41
N SER A 37 30.88 -47.28 15.22
CA SER A 37 30.67 -48.00 13.97
C SER A 37 31.86 -48.92 13.68
N LYS A 38 31.71 -49.84 12.71
CA LYS A 38 32.84 -50.64 12.20
C LYS A 38 33.96 -49.79 11.57
N SER A 39 33.66 -48.56 11.15
CA SER A 39 34.64 -47.59 10.67
C SER A 39 35.31 -46.78 11.79
N GLY A 40 34.98 -47.05 13.06
CA GLY A 40 35.55 -46.36 14.22
C GLY A 40 34.94 -44.99 14.53
N LEU A 41 33.90 -44.56 13.81
CA LEU A 41 33.20 -43.30 14.06
C LEU A 41 32.00 -43.53 14.98
N PRO A 42 31.68 -42.61 15.90
CA PRO A 42 30.57 -42.80 16.81
C PRO A 42 29.22 -42.77 16.07
N THR A 43 28.26 -43.54 16.58
CA THR A 43 26.84 -43.49 16.23
C THR A 43 26.01 -43.60 17.50
N ILE A 44 24.73 -43.26 17.41
CA ILE A 44 23.78 -43.40 18.52
C ILE A 44 22.94 -44.64 18.24
N GLN A 45 22.95 -45.58 19.18
CA GLN A 45 22.01 -46.69 19.24
C GLN A 45 20.80 -46.26 20.05
N TYR A 46 19.63 -46.31 19.43
CA TYR A 46 18.33 -46.15 20.08
C TYR A 46 17.77 -47.54 20.43
N VAL A 47 17.44 -47.76 21.69
CA VAL A 47 16.86 -49.01 22.19
C VAL A 47 15.45 -48.72 22.66
N ASP A 48 14.45 -49.26 21.94
CA ASP A 48 13.07 -49.33 22.43
C ASP A 48 12.79 -50.78 22.84
N SER A 49 11.78 -50.97 23.68
CA SER A 49 11.30 -52.19 24.33
C SER A 49 11.29 -53.49 23.50
N ASN A 50 11.44 -53.46 22.17
CA ASN A 50 11.65 -54.64 21.32
C ASN A 50 12.63 -54.48 20.13
N GLN A 51 13.30 -53.34 19.93
CA GLN A 51 14.19 -53.13 18.76
C GLN A 51 15.40 -52.24 19.07
N LYS A 52 16.57 -52.62 18.53
CA LYS A 52 17.77 -51.77 18.48
C LYS A 52 17.87 -51.13 17.10
N GLN A 53 17.83 -49.80 17.07
CA GLN A 53 17.96 -49.00 15.86
C GLN A 53 19.17 -48.06 15.98
N TYR A 54 19.71 -47.59 14.87
CA TYR A 54 20.84 -46.67 14.86
C TYR A 54 20.47 -45.37 14.18
N ILE A 55 20.93 -44.24 14.76
CA ILE A 55 20.75 -42.91 14.18
C ILE A 55 21.65 -42.73 12.95
N HIS A 56 22.90 -43.21 13.00
CA HIS A 56 23.81 -43.31 11.84
C HIS A 56 24.22 -44.76 11.60
N SER A 57 24.72 -45.05 10.41
CA SER A 57 25.16 -46.37 9.98
C SER A 57 26.14 -47.00 10.98
N ALA A 58 25.79 -48.17 11.49
CA ALA A 58 26.68 -48.98 12.34
C ALA A 58 27.95 -49.47 11.59
N TYR A 59 28.01 -49.28 10.27
CA TYR A 59 29.16 -49.66 9.45
C TYR A 59 30.02 -48.46 9.10
N HIS A 60 29.45 -47.43 8.46
CA HIS A 60 30.22 -46.30 7.95
C HIS A 60 29.35 -45.01 7.85
N PRO A 61 29.23 -44.24 8.96
CA PRO A 61 28.38 -43.04 9.02
C PRO A 61 28.64 -42.01 7.91
N GLU A 62 29.90 -41.75 7.57
CA GLU A 62 30.23 -40.80 6.49
C GLU A 62 29.78 -41.27 5.09
N ARG A 63 29.73 -42.59 4.86
CA ARG A 63 29.29 -43.14 3.56
C ARG A 63 27.78 -43.01 3.42
N GLU A 64 27.03 -43.28 4.49
CA GLU A 64 25.59 -43.02 4.56
C GLU A 64 25.31 -41.53 4.32
N ALA A 65 26.04 -40.64 4.98
CA ALA A 65 25.91 -39.20 4.82
C ALA A 65 26.07 -38.75 3.37
N LYS A 66 27.11 -39.23 2.66
CA LYS A 66 27.31 -38.92 1.23
C LYS A 66 26.17 -39.47 0.36
N GLN A 67 25.77 -40.73 0.59
CA GLN A 67 24.68 -41.36 -0.15
C GLN A 67 23.35 -40.63 0.04
N LEU A 68 23.09 -40.11 1.25
CA LEU A 68 21.91 -39.32 1.53
C LEU A 68 21.91 -38.05 0.67
N ILE A 69 22.99 -37.25 0.70
CA ILE A 69 23.07 -36.01 -0.09
C ILE A 69 22.96 -36.30 -1.61
N GLU A 70 23.63 -37.35 -2.09
CA GLU A 70 23.54 -37.79 -3.49
C GLU A 70 22.12 -38.22 -3.89
N SER A 71 21.34 -38.83 -2.98
CA SER A 71 19.97 -39.26 -3.28
C SER A 71 19.03 -38.07 -3.56
N TYR A 72 19.12 -37.01 -2.75
CA TYR A 72 18.33 -35.78 -2.95
C TYR A 72 18.70 -35.06 -4.25
N LYS A 73 19.96 -35.15 -4.69
CA LYS A 73 20.42 -34.64 -5.99
C LYS A 73 19.78 -35.37 -7.17
N LYS A 74 19.54 -36.68 -7.05
CA LYS A 74 18.92 -37.49 -8.11
C LYS A 74 17.41 -37.30 -8.17
N GLU A 75 16.75 -37.25 -7.02
CA GLU A 75 15.29 -37.23 -6.91
C GLU A 75 14.66 -35.86 -7.23
N LEU A 76 15.33 -34.77 -6.84
CA LEU A 76 14.76 -33.42 -6.91
C LEU A 76 15.39 -32.53 -7.99
N GLY A 77 16.32 -33.07 -8.79
CA GLY A 77 17.11 -32.32 -9.77
C GLY A 77 18.26 -31.52 -9.15
N VAL A 78 18.65 -30.41 -9.79
CA VAL A 78 19.77 -29.54 -9.39
C VAL A 78 19.47 -28.91 -8.01
N ILE A 79 20.17 -29.35 -6.95
CA ILE A 79 20.03 -28.82 -5.56
C ILE A 79 20.30 -27.30 -5.52
N GLU A 80 21.08 -26.79 -6.46
CA GLU A 80 21.44 -25.39 -6.63
C GLU A 80 20.24 -24.49 -6.99
N LYS A 81 19.07 -25.05 -7.33
CA LYS A 81 17.82 -24.28 -7.51
C LYS A 81 17.22 -23.79 -6.19
N TYR A 82 17.62 -24.38 -5.07
CA TYR A 82 17.15 -24.01 -3.73
C TYR A 82 18.05 -22.92 -3.14
N GLU A 83 17.45 -22.01 -2.37
CA GLU A 83 18.19 -20.92 -1.70
C GLU A 83 18.55 -21.28 -0.25
N HIS A 84 17.84 -22.26 0.32
CA HIS A 84 17.96 -22.67 1.71
C HIS A 84 17.68 -24.16 1.89
N VAL A 85 18.35 -24.80 2.85
CA VAL A 85 18.11 -26.20 3.24
C VAL A 85 17.71 -26.29 4.71
N LEU A 86 16.64 -27.02 5.01
CA LEU A 86 16.18 -27.33 6.36
C LEU A 86 16.53 -28.77 6.70
N PHE A 87 17.47 -28.97 7.62
CA PHE A 87 17.80 -30.29 8.15
C PHE A 87 16.87 -30.66 9.30
N TYR A 88 16.19 -31.80 9.18
CA TYR A 88 15.42 -32.40 10.26
C TYR A 88 16.16 -33.60 10.84
N GLY A 89 16.67 -33.43 12.06
CA GLY A 89 17.53 -34.36 12.79
C GLY A 89 19.01 -34.18 12.44
N CYS A 90 19.82 -33.68 13.37
CA CYS A 90 21.25 -33.46 13.12
C CYS A 90 22.10 -34.69 13.44
N GLY A 91 21.69 -35.52 14.39
CA GLY A 91 22.51 -36.61 14.92
C GLY A 91 23.90 -36.07 15.30
N PHE A 92 24.97 -36.68 14.77
CA PHE A 92 26.36 -36.22 14.94
C PHE A 92 26.87 -35.35 13.77
N GLY A 93 25.97 -34.93 12.88
CA GLY A 93 26.24 -33.93 11.85
C GLY A 93 26.90 -34.42 10.56
N TYR A 94 27.14 -35.73 10.39
CA TYR A 94 27.87 -36.27 9.22
C TYR A 94 27.26 -35.84 7.87
N HIS A 95 25.94 -35.90 7.73
CA HIS A 95 25.24 -35.51 6.50
C HIS A 95 25.28 -33.99 6.26
N ILE A 96 25.28 -33.19 7.33
CA ILE A 96 25.42 -31.74 7.22
C ILE A 96 26.84 -31.36 6.78
N GLU A 97 27.86 -32.03 7.31
CA GLU A 97 29.25 -31.84 6.85
C GLU A 97 29.45 -32.28 5.40
N ALA A 98 28.83 -33.39 4.98
CA ALA A 98 28.83 -33.83 3.59
C ALA A 98 28.18 -32.77 2.68
N PHE A 99 27.01 -32.25 3.08
CA PHE A 99 26.33 -31.17 2.37
C PHE A 99 27.18 -29.90 2.26
N GLN A 100 27.81 -29.46 3.34
CA GLN A 100 28.69 -28.28 3.33
C GLN A 100 29.87 -28.41 2.37
N LYS A 101 30.43 -29.61 2.24
CA LYS A 101 31.56 -29.90 1.35
C LYS A 101 31.13 -29.84 -0.12
N GLU A 102 29.94 -30.36 -0.45
CA GLU A 102 29.43 -30.38 -1.82
C GLU A 102 28.79 -29.04 -2.23
N TYR A 103 28.13 -28.34 -1.31
CA TYR A 103 27.36 -27.12 -1.56
C TYR A 103 27.80 -25.95 -0.66
N PRO A 104 29.03 -25.45 -0.80
CA PRO A 104 29.59 -24.43 0.09
C PRO A 104 28.87 -23.06 0.02
N HIS A 105 28.06 -22.81 -1.01
CA HIS A 105 27.35 -21.54 -1.24
C HIS A 105 25.94 -21.49 -0.64
N LEU A 106 25.36 -22.63 -0.24
CA LEU A 106 24.00 -22.72 0.27
C LEU A 106 23.92 -22.51 1.80
N THR A 107 22.87 -21.84 2.23
CA THR A 107 22.57 -21.65 3.66
C THR A 107 21.65 -22.77 4.15
N TYR A 108 21.67 -23.05 5.45
CA TYR A 108 20.81 -24.08 6.03
C TYR A 108 20.39 -23.75 7.46
N THR A 109 19.32 -24.41 7.91
CA THR A 109 18.79 -24.38 9.28
C THR A 109 18.75 -25.80 9.82
N ILE A 110 18.98 -25.97 11.13
CA ILE A 110 18.97 -27.27 11.80
C ILE A 110 17.80 -27.33 12.79
N ILE A 111 16.99 -28.38 12.68
CA ILE A 111 15.94 -28.74 13.63
C ILE A 111 16.32 -30.08 14.25
N GLU A 112 16.60 -30.11 15.54
CA GLU A 112 16.84 -31.34 16.30
C GLU A 112 15.62 -31.65 17.18
N PRO A 113 14.80 -32.66 16.84
CA PRO A 113 13.56 -32.98 17.55
C PRO A 113 13.77 -33.69 18.90
N ASP A 114 15.01 -34.06 19.26
CA ASP A 114 15.31 -34.67 20.54
C ASP A 114 16.54 -34.05 21.22
N VAL A 115 16.29 -33.42 22.37
CA VAL A 115 17.31 -32.79 23.21
C VAL A 115 18.45 -33.74 23.61
N THR A 116 18.15 -35.03 23.83
CA THR A 116 19.13 -36.02 24.23
C THR A 116 20.15 -36.25 23.11
N VAL A 117 19.67 -36.35 21.87
CA VAL A 117 20.53 -36.53 20.70
C VAL A 117 21.45 -35.33 20.51
N PHE A 118 20.92 -34.11 20.70
CA PHE A 118 21.73 -32.90 20.66
C PHE A 118 22.81 -32.87 21.75
N GLN A 119 22.48 -33.28 22.98
CA GLN A 119 23.43 -33.38 24.07
C GLN A 119 24.54 -34.40 23.77
N LEU A 120 24.20 -35.58 23.25
CA LEU A 120 25.20 -36.57 22.83
C LEU A 120 26.09 -36.01 21.71
N PHE A 121 25.52 -35.25 20.77
CA PHE A 121 26.30 -34.62 19.70
C PHE A 121 27.37 -33.67 20.23
N ILE A 122 27.00 -32.75 21.12
CA ILE A 122 27.96 -31.77 21.66
C ILE A 122 29.03 -32.43 22.55
N GLU A 123 28.83 -33.68 23.00
CA GLU A 123 29.84 -34.46 23.72
C GLU A 123 30.83 -35.15 22.77
N GLN A 124 30.36 -35.67 21.65
CA GLN A 124 31.17 -36.50 20.74
C GLN A 124 31.89 -35.69 19.65
N ASN A 125 31.23 -34.69 19.05
CA ASN A 125 31.74 -34.00 17.87
C ASN A 125 31.76 -32.47 18.07
N LEU A 126 32.67 -31.77 17.38
CA LEU A 126 32.76 -30.31 17.43
C LEU A 126 31.61 -29.66 16.65
N PHE A 127 30.61 -29.12 17.36
CA PHE A 127 29.41 -28.51 16.79
C PHE A 127 29.73 -27.34 15.85
N ARG A 128 30.80 -26.58 16.14
CA ARG A 128 31.27 -25.47 15.29
C ARG A 128 31.57 -25.89 13.84
N ASN A 129 31.89 -27.17 13.61
CA ASN A 129 32.13 -27.69 12.25
C ASN A 129 30.82 -27.78 11.46
N VAL A 130 29.71 -28.04 12.14
CA VAL A 130 28.39 -28.30 11.56
C VAL A 130 27.55 -27.03 11.43
N ILE A 131 27.82 -25.96 12.19
CA ILE A 131 27.01 -24.73 12.18
C ILE A 131 27.62 -23.56 11.39
N LYS A 132 28.74 -23.75 10.68
CA LYS A 132 29.54 -22.68 10.02
C LYS A 132 28.74 -21.63 9.24
N LYS A 133 27.67 -22.02 8.53
CA LYS A 133 26.83 -21.12 7.72
C LYS A 133 25.34 -21.15 8.09
N SER A 134 25.00 -21.74 9.23
CA SER A 134 23.65 -21.66 9.79
C SER A 134 23.61 -20.60 10.90
N ARG A 135 22.55 -19.79 10.90
CA ARG A 135 22.24 -18.86 11.99
C ARG A 135 21.05 -19.33 12.83
N ASN A 136 20.40 -20.41 12.40
CA ASN A 136 19.13 -20.86 12.93
C ASN A 136 19.30 -22.31 13.41
N LEU A 137 19.10 -22.50 14.71
CA LEU A 137 19.13 -23.79 15.38
C LEU A 137 17.88 -23.88 16.24
N PHE A 138 17.10 -24.93 16.04
CA PHE A 138 15.96 -25.28 16.89
C PHE A 138 16.23 -26.62 17.56
N ILE A 139 16.01 -26.69 18.86
CA ILE A 139 16.14 -27.91 19.67
C ILE A 139 14.84 -28.05 20.44
N SER A 140 14.14 -29.16 20.25
CA SER A 140 12.94 -29.42 21.04
C SER A 140 13.31 -29.83 22.46
N ASN A 141 12.81 -29.12 23.48
CA ASN A 141 13.11 -29.43 24.89
C ASN A 141 11.91 -29.39 25.87
N GLN A 142 10.66 -29.15 25.43
CA GLN A 142 9.51 -28.92 26.35
C GLN A 142 8.15 -29.48 25.90
N ALA A 143 7.18 -29.46 26.83
CA ALA A 143 5.80 -29.96 26.70
C ALA A 143 4.96 -29.26 25.60
N ASN A 144 5.45 -28.19 24.98
CA ASN A 144 4.77 -27.42 23.92
C ASN A 144 5.57 -27.34 22.61
N GLN A 145 6.30 -28.41 22.26
CA GLN A 145 7.19 -28.50 21.09
C GLN A 145 6.57 -27.99 19.77
N GLU A 146 5.29 -28.24 19.54
CA GLU A 146 4.61 -27.88 18.28
C GLU A 146 4.47 -26.36 18.11
N GLN A 147 4.03 -25.66 19.16
CA GLN A 147 3.81 -24.22 19.12
C GLN A 147 5.15 -23.47 19.02
N GLU A 148 6.17 -23.93 19.74
CA GLU A 148 7.53 -23.35 19.65
C GLU A 148 8.14 -23.54 18.26
N LEU A 149 7.94 -24.70 17.65
CA LEU A 149 8.40 -24.97 16.29
C LEU A 149 7.67 -24.07 15.28
N GLU A 150 6.35 -23.94 15.39
CA GLU A 150 5.55 -23.06 14.53
C GLU A 150 6.03 -21.61 14.65
N GLN A 151 6.23 -21.11 15.87
CA GLN A 151 6.77 -19.77 16.13
C GLN A 151 8.19 -19.62 15.58
N PHE A 152 9.06 -20.61 15.77
CA PHE A 152 10.42 -20.58 15.25
C PHE A 152 10.44 -20.47 13.72
N LEU A 153 9.65 -21.30 13.04
CA LEU A 153 9.56 -21.30 11.58
C LEU A 153 9.00 -19.97 11.04
N ALA A 154 7.97 -19.42 11.70
CA ALA A 154 7.36 -18.14 11.36
C ALA A 154 8.32 -16.95 11.57
N ASN A 155 8.91 -16.84 12.75
CA ASN A 155 9.76 -15.70 13.14
C ASN A 155 11.06 -15.64 12.33
N ASN A 156 11.64 -16.80 12.01
CA ASN A 156 12.90 -16.87 11.28
C ASN A 156 12.74 -16.99 9.76
N GLN A 157 11.50 -17.03 9.26
CA GLN A 157 11.16 -17.15 7.83
C GLN A 157 11.95 -18.26 7.11
N VAL A 158 12.12 -19.40 7.78
CA VAL A 158 13.00 -20.49 7.34
C VAL A 158 12.46 -21.21 6.09
N LEU A 159 11.14 -21.20 5.93
CA LEU A 159 10.43 -21.93 4.89
C LEU A 159 9.90 -20.98 3.81
N THR A 160 10.43 -21.14 2.60
CA THR A 160 9.96 -20.48 1.37
C THR A 160 9.72 -21.51 0.27
N LYS A 161 9.19 -21.11 -0.89
CA LYS A 161 9.06 -21.99 -2.06
C LYS A 161 10.39 -22.55 -2.58
N LYS A 162 11.53 -21.98 -2.16
CA LYS A 162 12.88 -22.42 -2.52
C LYS A 162 13.64 -23.05 -1.34
N THR A 163 12.92 -23.51 -0.31
CA THR A 163 13.52 -24.27 0.79
C THR A 163 13.41 -25.77 0.53
N LEU A 164 14.54 -26.48 0.60
CA LEU A 164 14.61 -27.95 0.54
C LEU A 164 14.61 -28.52 1.97
N ILE A 165 13.76 -29.50 2.26
CA ILE A 165 13.80 -30.25 3.53
C ILE A 165 14.61 -31.53 3.32
N ILE A 166 15.67 -31.70 4.11
CA ILE A 166 16.44 -32.96 4.18
C ILE A 166 16.22 -33.55 5.56
N ALA A 167 15.44 -34.64 5.63
CA ALA A 167 15.24 -35.39 6.86
C ALA A 167 16.21 -36.56 6.91
N HIS A 168 16.85 -36.76 8.06
CA HIS A 168 17.71 -37.92 8.25
C HIS A 168 16.85 -39.21 8.30
N PRO A 169 17.16 -40.27 7.52
CA PRO A 169 16.29 -41.44 7.41
C PRO A 169 15.98 -42.13 8.74
N ALA A 170 16.94 -42.11 9.69
CA ALA A 170 16.72 -42.68 11.01
C ALA A 170 15.61 -41.97 11.80
N TYR A 171 15.44 -40.66 11.62
CA TYR A 171 14.44 -39.87 12.34
C TYR A 171 13.03 -40.14 11.82
N GLN A 172 12.91 -40.37 10.50
CA GLN A 172 11.65 -40.79 9.87
C GLN A 172 11.19 -42.16 10.40
N ARG A 173 12.14 -43.06 10.70
CA ARG A 173 11.85 -44.41 11.22
C ARG A 173 11.61 -44.45 12.74
N ILE A 174 12.52 -43.84 13.51
CA ILE A 174 12.50 -43.87 14.99
C ILE A 174 11.35 -43.00 15.53
N TRP A 175 11.12 -41.83 14.93
CA TRP A 175 10.13 -40.86 15.39
C TRP A 175 9.13 -40.48 14.28
N ALA A 176 8.51 -41.49 13.66
CA ALA A 176 7.54 -41.29 12.58
C ALA A 176 6.47 -40.25 12.93
N LYS A 177 5.86 -40.34 14.12
CA LYS A 177 4.84 -39.38 14.57
C LYS A 177 5.36 -37.95 14.71
N LYS A 178 6.53 -37.74 15.33
CA LYS A 178 7.14 -36.39 15.44
C LYS A 178 7.47 -35.84 14.05
N TYR A 179 7.90 -36.69 13.13
CA TYR A 179 8.21 -36.31 11.76
C TYR A 179 6.95 -35.92 10.96
N GLU A 180 5.87 -36.67 11.07
CA GLU A 180 4.57 -36.33 10.47
C GLU A 180 4.07 -34.96 10.97
N GLN A 181 4.11 -34.73 12.28
CA GLN A 181 3.76 -33.44 12.89
C GLN A 181 4.65 -32.30 12.36
N PHE A 182 5.96 -32.52 12.26
CA PHE A 182 6.87 -31.54 11.66
C PHE A 182 6.50 -31.20 10.21
N LEU A 183 6.12 -32.20 9.39
CA LEU A 183 5.68 -31.98 8.02
C LEU A 183 4.38 -31.18 7.95
N GLU A 184 3.41 -31.45 8.82
CA GLU A 184 2.15 -30.70 8.90
C GLU A 184 2.38 -29.23 9.26
N ILE A 185 3.17 -28.96 10.30
CA ILE A 185 3.54 -27.60 10.72
C ILE A 185 4.30 -26.87 9.61
N SER A 186 5.25 -27.55 8.95
CA SER A 186 6.02 -26.98 7.85
C SER A 186 5.13 -26.64 6.64
N LYS A 187 4.17 -27.52 6.31
CA LYS A 187 3.20 -27.29 5.23
C LYS A 187 2.31 -26.09 5.54
N LYS A 188 1.78 -25.99 6.76
CA LYS A 188 0.99 -24.84 7.22
C LYS A 188 1.79 -23.54 7.15
N SER A 189 3.05 -23.56 7.60
CA SER A 189 3.94 -22.40 7.52
C SER A 189 4.21 -21.95 6.08
N LEU A 190 4.41 -22.87 5.14
CA LEU A 190 4.60 -22.56 3.71
C LEU A 190 3.33 -21.99 3.05
N GLN A 191 2.16 -22.50 3.44
CA GLN A 191 0.87 -21.98 2.99
C GLN A 191 0.67 -20.54 3.49
N ASN A 192 0.91 -20.30 4.78
CA ASN A 192 0.84 -18.96 5.38
C ASN A 192 1.81 -18.00 4.72
N TYR A 193 3.06 -18.42 4.48
CA TYR A 193 4.04 -17.61 3.74
C TYR A 193 3.55 -17.25 2.33
N SER A 194 2.99 -18.22 1.60
CA SER A 194 2.47 -17.99 0.25
C SER A 194 1.25 -17.06 0.23
N LEU A 195 0.33 -17.19 1.18
CA LEU A 195 -0.83 -16.31 1.34
C LEU A 195 -0.39 -14.88 1.70
N ASN A 196 0.53 -14.74 2.65
CA ASN A 196 1.08 -13.43 3.04
C ASN A 196 1.78 -12.74 1.88
N LEU A 197 2.57 -13.48 1.08
CA LEU A 197 3.19 -12.94 -0.14
C LEU A 197 2.15 -12.50 -1.16
N TYR A 198 1.10 -13.30 -1.39
CA TYR A 198 0.02 -12.95 -2.31
C TYR A 198 -0.71 -11.68 -1.87
N THR A 199 -1.13 -11.62 -0.60
CA THR A 199 -1.80 -10.45 0.00
C THR A 199 -0.90 -9.21 -0.05
N THR A 200 0.37 -9.34 0.31
CA THR A 200 1.34 -8.24 0.26
C THR A 200 1.51 -7.72 -1.17
N ASN A 201 1.73 -8.60 -2.15
CA ASN A 201 1.88 -8.19 -3.55
C ASN A 201 0.59 -7.57 -4.12
N LYS A 202 -0.58 -8.01 -3.65
CA LYS A 202 -1.88 -7.51 -4.10
C LYS A 202 -2.20 -6.13 -3.51
N TYR A 203 -1.91 -5.91 -2.22
CA TYR A 203 -2.37 -4.72 -1.50
C TYR A 203 -1.29 -3.73 -1.10
N SER A 204 0.03 -4.01 -1.25
CA SER A 204 1.10 -3.08 -0.85
C SER A 204 0.95 -1.69 -1.46
N SER A 205 0.67 -1.63 -2.77
CA SER A 205 0.38 -0.37 -3.47
C SER A 205 -0.84 0.35 -2.90
N ARG A 206 -1.87 -0.40 -2.51
CA ARG A 206 -3.10 0.17 -1.94
C ARG A 206 -2.87 0.70 -0.52
N TRP A 207 -2.14 0.00 0.34
CA TRP A 207 -1.82 0.48 1.69
C TRP A 207 -1.00 1.77 1.68
N VAL A 208 0.01 1.85 0.81
CA VAL A 208 0.81 3.07 0.64
C VAL A 208 -0.07 4.21 0.13
N MET A 209 -0.91 3.96 -0.88
CA MET A 209 -1.83 4.98 -1.41
C MET A 209 -2.84 5.43 -0.36
N ASN A 210 -3.50 4.50 0.34
CA ASN A 210 -4.47 4.79 1.38
C ASN A 210 -3.86 5.64 2.50
N SER A 211 -2.70 5.22 3.02
CA SER A 211 -2.03 5.94 4.11
C SER A 211 -1.61 7.34 3.67
N LEU A 212 -1.18 7.50 2.41
CA LEU A 212 -0.85 8.79 1.82
C LEU A 212 -2.08 9.70 1.71
N MET A 213 -3.15 9.19 1.09
CA MET A 213 -4.39 9.96 0.84
C MET A 213 -5.14 10.28 2.13
N ASN A 214 -5.05 9.42 3.16
CA ASN A 214 -5.61 9.67 4.48
C ASN A 214 -4.81 10.69 5.29
N LEU A 215 -3.51 10.88 4.99
CA LEU A 215 -2.61 11.69 5.80
C LEU A 215 -3.16 13.11 6.10
N PRO A 216 -3.68 13.89 5.14
CA PRO A 216 -4.24 15.22 5.41
C PRO A 216 -5.36 15.27 6.46
N GLU A 217 -6.13 14.20 6.58
CA GLU A 217 -7.18 14.06 7.60
C GLU A 217 -6.61 13.47 8.89
N THR A 218 -5.74 12.46 8.80
CA THR A 218 -5.04 11.87 9.95
C THR A 218 -4.27 12.89 10.77
N LEU A 219 -3.68 13.90 10.13
CA LEU A 219 -3.01 15.01 10.82
C LEU A 219 -3.94 15.86 11.70
N LYS A 220 -5.25 15.81 11.49
CA LYS A 220 -6.26 16.55 12.27
C LYS A 220 -6.97 15.68 13.31
N THR A 221 -6.84 14.36 13.21
CA THR A 221 -7.56 13.45 14.09
C THR A 221 -6.66 13.01 15.25
N PRO A 222 -7.20 12.78 16.45
CA PRO A 222 -6.40 12.26 17.55
C PRO A 222 -6.04 10.79 17.34
N ASN A 223 -4.85 10.39 17.79
CA ASN A 223 -4.51 8.98 17.95
C ASN A 223 -5.17 8.45 19.22
N ILE A 224 -6.11 7.50 19.10
CA ILE A 224 -6.83 6.96 20.26
C ILE A 224 -5.92 6.21 21.24
N LEU A 225 -4.73 5.76 20.81
CA LEU A 225 -3.77 5.08 21.68
C LEU A 225 -2.85 6.04 22.44
N ASP A 226 -2.98 7.35 22.24
CA ASP A 226 -2.25 8.33 23.03
C ASP A 226 -2.64 8.26 24.51
N ALA A 227 -1.68 8.58 25.39
CA ALA A 227 -1.86 8.46 26.84
C ALA A 227 -3.04 9.30 27.38
N SER A 228 -3.39 10.40 26.71
CA SER A 228 -4.54 11.24 27.04
C SER A 228 -5.89 10.53 26.87
N TYR A 229 -5.96 9.52 25.99
CA TYR A 229 -7.17 8.75 25.72
C TYR A 229 -7.26 7.47 26.55
N LYS A 230 -6.13 6.80 26.81
CA LYS A 230 -6.09 5.54 27.59
C LYS A 230 -6.82 5.64 28.94
N ARG A 231 -6.77 6.81 29.59
CA ARG A 231 -7.46 7.07 30.88
C ARG A 231 -8.98 6.88 30.86
N PHE A 232 -9.63 6.91 29.70
CA PHE A 232 -11.08 6.71 29.59
C PHE A 232 -11.47 5.23 29.56
N PHE A 233 -10.55 4.35 29.16
CA PHE A 233 -10.84 2.95 28.87
C PHE A 233 -10.22 1.98 29.88
N ASP A 234 -9.17 2.39 30.59
CA ASP A 234 -8.45 1.53 31.54
C ASP A 234 -9.39 0.97 32.62
N GLY A 235 -9.51 -0.36 32.65
CA GLY A 235 -10.38 -1.08 33.58
C GLY A 235 -11.89 -0.97 33.31
N VAL A 236 -12.30 -0.34 32.20
CA VAL A 236 -13.72 -0.22 31.82
C VAL A 236 -14.11 -1.36 30.87
N PRO A 237 -15.29 -2.00 31.05
CA PRO A 237 -15.73 -3.03 30.11
C PRO A 237 -15.98 -2.46 28.70
N MET A 238 -15.57 -3.22 27.68
CA MET A 238 -15.75 -2.86 26.27
C MET A 238 -16.31 -4.04 25.48
N LEU A 239 -17.44 -3.81 24.81
CA LEU A 239 -18.10 -4.75 23.93
C LEU A 239 -17.65 -4.51 22.50
N ILE A 240 -17.13 -5.57 21.86
CA ILE A 240 -16.88 -5.64 20.42
C ILE A 240 -18.08 -6.32 19.80
N VAL A 241 -18.91 -5.54 19.11
CA VAL A 241 -20.18 -6.00 18.55
C VAL A 241 -20.05 -6.27 17.06
N SER A 242 -20.23 -7.54 16.69
CA SER A 242 -20.14 -8.06 15.33
C SER A 242 -21.51 -8.43 14.77
N ALA A 243 -21.60 -8.49 13.44
CA ALA A 243 -22.86 -8.63 12.71
C ALA A 243 -23.36 -10.08 12.54
N GLY A 244 -22.97 -11.01 13.43
CA GLY A 244 -23.37 -12.40 13.33
C GLY A 244 -24.88 -12.60 13.57
N PRO A 245 -25.44 -13.74 13.12
CA PRO A 245 -26.88 -14.03 13.15
C PRO A 245 -27.47 -14.04 14.56
N SER A 246 -26.65 -14.28 15.60
CA SER A 246 -27.09 -14.27 17.00
C SER A 246 -27.25 -12.88 17.60
N LEU A 247 -26.75 -11.82 16.94
CA LEU A 247 -26.83 -10.45 17.45
C LEU A 247 -28.28 -10.02 17.76
N LYS A 248 -29.25 -10.55 17.00
CA LYS A 248 -30.68 -10.28 17.18
C LYS A 248 -31.22 -10.62 18.58
N TYR A 249 -30.57 -11.54 19.28
CA TYR A 249 -30.97 -11.93 20.64
C TYR A 249 -30.45 -10.97 21.72
N GLU A 250 -29.51 -10.08 21.38
CA GLU A 250 -28.82 -9.21 22.34
C GLU A 250 -29.25 -7.73 22.26
N TYR A 251 -30.12 -7.35 21.32
CA TYR A 251 -30.52 -5.94 21.14
C TYR A 251 -31.07 -5.29 22.41
N GLU A 252 -31.95 -5.98 23.15
CA GLU A 252 -32.52 -5.44 24.39
C GLU A 252 -31.48 -5.30 25.51
N ASN A 253 -30.51 -6.20 25.58
CA ASN A 253 -29.40 -6.08 26.53
C ASN A 253 -28.47 -4.91 26.16
N LEU A 254 -28.15 -4.76 24.87
CA LEU A 254 -27.32 -3.68 24.35
C LEU A 254 -27.95 -2.29 24.57
N LYS A 255 -29.28 -2.15 24.40
CA LYS A 255 -30.01 -0.91 24.74
C LYS A 255 -29.83 -0.55 26.22
N LYS A 256 -30.08 -1.50 27.12
CA LYS A 256 -29.93 -1.30 28.57
C LYS A 256 -28.49 -0.94 28.96
N ILE A 257 -27.49 -1.59 28.36
CA ILE A 257 -26.07 -1.30 28.61
C ILE A 257 -25.74 0.14 28.18
N LYS A 258 -26.22 0.55 27.00
CA LYS A 258 -26.01 1.89 26.46
C LYS A 258 -26.67 2.95 27.34
N GLU A 259 -27.95 2.79 27.67
CA GLU A 259 -28.75 3.73 28.48
C GLU A 259 -28.14 3.95 29.87
N LYS A 260 -27.65 2.87 30.51
CA LYS A 260 -27.06 2.93 31.85
C LYS A 260 -25.58 3.31 31.86
N GLY A 261 -24.94 3.42 30.70
CA GLY A 261 -23.52 3.73 30.58
C GLY A 261 -22.58 2.66 31.16
N MET A 262 -23.02 1.40 31.13
CA MET A 262 -22.35 0.27 31.80
C MET A 262 -21.04 -0.13 31.15
N ALA A 263 -20.96 -0.08 29.83
CA ALA A 263 -19.81 -0.52 29.05
C ALA A 263 -19.73 0.24 27.72
N TYR A 264 -18.53 0.33 27.13
CA TYR A 264 -18.38 0.87 25.78
C TYR A 264 -18.90 -0.12 24.75
N ILE A 265 -19.63 0.36 23.74
CA ILE A 265 -20.14 -0.45 22.64
C ILE A 265 -19.42 -0.04 21.35
N PHE A 266 -18.46 -0.86 20.90
CA PHE A 266 -17.74 -0.65 19.66
C PHE A 266 -18.31 -1.55 18.57
N ALA A 267 -18.87 -0.95 17.53
CA ALA A 267 -19.43 -1.68 16.40
C ALA A 267 -18.34 -1.97 15.37
N VAL A 268 -18.28 -3.22 14.90
CA VAL A 268 -17.30 -3.65 13.89
C VAL A 268 -17.98 -4.21 12.64
N GLY A 269 -17.41 -3.91 11.48
CA GLY A 269 -17.97 -4.34 10.19
C GLY A 269 -19.40 -3.85 9.99
N SER A 270 -20.28 -4.71 9.49
CA SER A 270 -21.69 -4.37 9.24
C SER A 270 -22.58 -4.28 10.49
N ALA A 271 -22.02 -4.42 11.69
CA ALA A 271 -22.79 -4.34 12.94
C ALA A 271 -23.36 -2.94 13.16
N ASN A 272 -22.69 -1.89 12.66
CA ASN A 272 -23.17 -0.52 12.73
C ASN A 272 -24.59 -0.40 12.14
N LYS A 273 -24.85 -0.97 10.95
CA LYS A 273 -26.17 -0.96 10.30
C LYS A 273 -27.23 -1.67 11.14
N ALA A 274 -26.88 -2.85 11.65
CA ALA A 274 -27.79 -3.65 12.46
C ALA A 274 -28.18 -2.96 13.78
N LEU A 275 -27.22 -2.32 14.46
CA LEU A 275 -27.47 -1.61 15.71
C LEU A 275 -28.33 -0.36 15.49
N LEU A 276 -28.02 0.43 14.46
CA LEU A 276 -28.73 1.69 14.19
C LEU A 276 -30.19 1.44 13.78
N LYS A 277 -30.46 0.38 13.01
CA LYS A 277 -31.81 -0.03 12.64
C LYS A 277 -32.69 -0.33 13.86
N GLU A 278 -32.09 -0.82 14.94
CA GLU A 278 -32.75 -1.14 16.20
C GLU A 278 -32.70 0.01 17.22
N GLY A 279 -32.27 1.21 16.80
CA GLY A 279 -32.18 2.40 17.65
C GLY A 279 -31.00 2.38 18.64
N ILE A 280 -30.01 1.52 18.44
CA ILE A 280 -28.82 1.42 19.29
C ILE A 280 -27.68 2.21 18.64
N VAL A 281 -27.33 3.35 19.23
CA VAL A 281 -26.21 4.17 18.77
C VAL A 281 -24.91 3.65 19.42
N PRO A 282 -23.95 3.08 18.66
CA PRO A 282 -22.68 2.63 19.24
C PRO A 282 -21.86 3.81 19.79
N ASP A 283 -20.93 3.53 20.69
CA ASP A 283 -19.99 4.53 21.20
C ASP A 283 -18.88 4.86 20.21
N ALA A 284 -18.51 3.90 19.36
CA ALA A 284 -17.63 4.11 18.23
C ALA A 284 -17.89 3.05 17.16
N ILE A 285 -17.50 3.36 15.92
CA ILE A 285 -17.43 2.37 14.83
C ILE A 285 -15.96 2.19 14.48
N CYS A 286 -15.51 0.94 14.38
CA CYS A 286 -14.13 0.62 13.99
C CYS A 286 -14.07 0.16 12.53
N THR A 287 -13.07 0.65 11.79
CA THR A 287 -12.87 0.30 10.38
C THR A 287 -11.39 0.12 10.02
N TYR A 288 -11.11 -0.75 9.05
CA TYR A 288 -9.74 -1.14 8.69
C TYR A 288 -9.55 -1.60 7.24
N ASP A 289 -10.60 -2.10 6.57
CA ASP A 289 -10.44 -2.72 5.24
C ASP A 289 -9.83 -1.74 4.22
N PRO A 290 -8.69 -2.09 3.59
CA PRO A 290 -8.01 -1.22 2.63
C PRO A 290 -8.76 -1.05 1.30
N GLN A 291 -9.76 -1.87 1.04
CA GLN A 291 -10.50 -1.86 -0.22
C GLN A 291 -11.55 -0.75 -0.26
N GLU A 292 -11.73 -0.18 -1.44
CA GLU A 292 -12.74 0.84 -1.73
C GLU A 292 -14.15 0.40 -1.32
N VAL A 293 -14.51 -0.88 -1.52
CA VAL A 293 -15.83 -1.44 -1.21
C VAL A 293 -16.26 -1.23 0.26
N ASN A 294 -15.29 -1.02 1.15
CA ASN A 294 -15.54 -0.73 2.56
C ASN A 294 -16.43 0.51 2.77
N GLN A 295 -16.34 1.51 1.87
CA GLN A 295 -17.13 2.74 1.99
C GLN A 295 -18.64 2.49 1.99
N TYR A 296 -19.11 1.48 1.25
CA TYR A 296 -20.54 1.14 1.15
C TYR A 296 -21.13 0.58 2.47
N ALA A 297 -20.27 0.21 3.43
CA ALA A 297 -20.70 -0.10 4.79
C ALA A 297 -21.22 1.16 5.54
N PHE A 298 -20.95 2.35 5.03
CA PHE A 298 -21.25 3.64 5.67
C PHE A 298 -22.25 4.50 4.89
N ASP A 299 -22.77 4.06 3.73
CA ASP A 299 -23.67 4.87 2.89
C ASP A 299 -24.91 5.39 3.63
N GLU A 300 -25.56 4.53 4.41
CA GLU A 300 -26.77 4.90 5.17
C GLU A 300 -26.44 5.95 6.24
N LEU A 301 -25.28 5.83 6.89
CA LEU A 301 -24.77 6.82 7.84
C LEU A 301 -24.45 8.15 7.16
N ASN A 302 -23.83 8.11 5.98
CA ASN A 302 -23.41 9.31 5.25
C ASN A 302 -24.59 10.10 4.64
N ARG A 303 -25.79 9.49 4.56
CA ARG A 303 -27.05 10.16 4.18
C ARG A 303 -27.65 10.98 5.32
N GLN A 304 -27.25 10.74 6.56
CA GLN A 304 -27.72 11.53 7.69
C GLN A 304 -27.11 12.94 7.63
N THR A 305 -27.90 13.95 7.99
CA THR A 305 -27.46 15.36 7.99
C THR A 305 -26.52 15.67 9.15
N GLU A 306 -26.69 14.99 10.29
CA GLU A 306 -25.83 15.08 11.47
C GLU A 306 -25.43 13.67 11.91
N LEU A 307 -24.13 13.42 12.03
CA LEU A 307 -23.58 12.14 12.45
C LEU A 307 -22.60 12.36 13.60
N ASN A 308 -23.00 12.01 14.83
CA ASN A 308 -22.20 12.23 16.04
C ASN A 308 -21.52 10.95 16.57
N ILE A 309 -21.37 9.94 15.72
CA ILE A 309 -20.72 8.68 16.08
C ILE A 309 -19.25 8.79 15.67
N PRO A 310 -18.26 8.57 16.57
CA PRO A 310 -16.86 8.61 16.18
C PRO A 310 -16.48 7.36 15.38
N LEU A 311 -15.81 7.56 14.25
CA LEU A 311 -15.13 6.53 13.48
C LEU A 311 -13.70 6.39 13.96
N ILE A 312 -13.35 5.21 14.46
CA ILE A 312 -11.97 4.82 14.74
C ILE A 312 -11.44 4.06 13.54
N TYR A 313 -10.52 4.66 12.79
CA TYR A 313 -9.99 4.05 11.57
C TYR A 313 -8.51 3.71 11.69
N GLY A 314 -8.13 2.56 11.13
CA GLY A 314 -6.72 2.26 10.86
C GLY A 314 -6.21 3.18 9.75
N THR A 315 -5.04 3.80 9.92
CA THR A 315 -4.52 4.81 8.97
C THR A 315 -4.36 4.30 7.53
N SER A 316 -4.24 2.98 7.33
CA SER A 316 -4.16 2.31 6.03
C SER A 316 -5.51 1.87 5.43
N VAL A 317 -6.65 2.22 6.03
CA VAL A 317 -8.02 1.92 5.53
C VAL A 317 -8.26 2.57 4.16
N GLY A 318 -9.17 2.01 3.35
CA GLY A 318 -9.60 2.63 2.08
C GLY A 318 -9.93 4.12 2.27
N PHE A 319 -9.18 4.99 1.59
CA PHE A 319 -9.22 6.43 1.87
C PHE A 319 -10.58 7.06 1.58
N GLU A 320 -11.38 6.43 0.70
CA GLU A 320 -12.74 6.84 0.39
C GLU A 320 -13.66 6.74 1.62
N THR A 321 -13.38 5.79 2.52
CA THR A 321 -14.12 5.67 3.79
C THR A 321 -13.87 6.89 4.66
N VAL A 322 -12.62 7.34 4.75
CA VAL A 322 -12.24 8.52 5.56
C VAL A 322 -12.76 9.79 4.91
N GLU A 323 -12.62 9.93 3.59
CA GLU A 323 -13.09 11.09 2.84
C GLU A 323 -14.61 11.28 2.94
N ARG A 324 -15.40 10.21 2.82
CA ARG A 324 -16.87 10.30 2.82
C ARG A 324 -17.50 10.36 4.21
N TYR A 325 -16.81 9.88 5.24
CA TYR A 325 -17.39 9.85 6.60
C TYR A 325 -17.49 11.26 7.18
N LYS A 326 -18.73 11.69 7.43
CA LYS A 326 -19.05 13.06 7.90
C LYS A 326 -18.98 13.23 9.42
N GLY A 327 -19.01 12.12 10.17
CA GLY A 327 -18.94 12.17 11.62
C GLY A 327 -17.52 12.39 12.15
N PRO A 328 -17.37 12.49 13.48
CA PRO A 328 -16.06 12.60 14.09
C PRO A 328 -15.14 11.43 13.79
N LYS A 329 -13.83 11.68 13.83
CA LYS A 329 -12.84 10.67 13.47
C LYS A 329 -11.69 10.63 14.48
N LEU A 330 -11.24 9.41 14.76
CA LEU A 330 -10.05 9.07 15.54
C LEU A 330 -9.24 8.07 14.72
N HIS A 331 -7.91 8.13 14.82
CA HIS A 331 -7.07 7.20 14.08
C HIS A 331 -6.33 6.24 15.01
N VAL A 332 -5.91 5.12 14.43
CA VAL A 332 -4.92 4.22 15.01
C VAL A 332 -3.91 3.83 13.93
N ILE A 333 -2.62 3.86 14.28
CA ILE A 333 -1.55 3.53 13.34
C ILE A 333 -1.43 2.02 13.21
N THR A 334 -1.34 1.55 11.97
CA THR A 334 -1.24 0.13 11.64
C THR A 334 0.20 -0.22 11.26
N ASN A 335 0.61 -1.48 11.44
CA ASN A 335 1.97 -1.92 11.10
C ASN A 335 2.27 -1.95 9.58
N GLN A 336 1.26 -1.80 8.72
CA GLN A 336 1.42 -1.65 7.27
C GLN A 336 1.61 -0.19 6.83
N ASP A 337 1.37 0.78 7.71
CA ASP A 337 1.54 2.20 7.43
C ASP A 337 2.94 2.69 7.80
N SER A 338 3.76 2.96 6.79
CA SER A 338 5.07 3.59 6.92
C SER A 338 5.04 5.11 6.79
N ILE A 339 3.94 5.69 6.31
CA ILE A 339 3.78 7.10 5.95
C ILE A 339 3.42 7.90 7.20
N THR A 340 2.30 7.59 7.85
CA THR A 340 1.82 8.37 9.01
C THR A 340 2.88 8.49 10.11
N PRO A 341 3.59 7.42 10.52
CA PRO A 341 4.63 7.51 11.53
C PRO A 341 5.76 8.49 11.17
N TYR A 342 6.15 8.55 9.89
CA TYR A 342 7.22 9.43 9.44
C TYR A 342 6.86 10.92 9.62
N TYR A 343 5.62 11.28 9.29
CA TYR A 343 5.16 12.67 9.31
C TYR A 343 4.79 13.15 10.71
N LEU A 344 4.17 12.29 11.53
CA LEU A 344 3.69 12.67 12.87
C LEU A 344 4.76 12.60 13.96
N TYR A 345 5.75 11.71 13.83
CA TYR A 345 6.66 11.40 14.94
C TYR A 345 8.15 11.60 14.58
N PRO A 346 9.01 11.85 15.57
CA PRO A 346 10.46 11.85 15.36
C PRO A 346 10.97 10.45 15.02
N LYS A 347 12.12 10.39 14.33
CA LYS A 347 12.78 9.13 13.96
C LYS A 347 13.10 8.36 15.25
N ASN A 348 12.68 7.09 15.33
CA ASN A 348 12.79 6.19 16.49
C ASN A 348 11.82 6.45 17.67
N ALA A 349 10.74 7.20 17.47
CA ALA A 349 9.68 7.25 18.47
C ALA A 349 9.10 5.84 18.73
N SER A 350 8.88 5.52 20.00
CA SER A 350 8.07 4.36 20.37
C SER A 350 6.60 4.73 20.16
N ILE A 351 5.98 4.10 19.18
CA ILE A 351 4.59 4.35 18.79
C ILE A 351 3.82 3.06 19.00
N ASP A 352 2.67 3.16 19.65
CA ASP A 352 1.74 2.04 19.72
C ASP A 352 1.10 1.82 18.35
N VAL A 353 1.43 0.70 17.72
CA VAL A 353 0.85 0.26 16.45
C VAL A 353 -0.07 -0.94 16.66
N ILE A 354 -1.08 -1.08 15.80
CA ILE A 354 -1.90 -2.29 15.71
C ILE A 354 -1.37 -3.17 14.59
N GLU A 355 -1.27 -4.47 14.85
CA GLU A 355 -0.86 -5.44 13.85
C GLU A 355 -2.01 -5.74 12.90
N ASP A 356 -1.72 -5.77 11.60
CA ASP A 356 -2.64 -6.25 10.57
C ASP A 356 -3.19 -7.63 10.91
N ALA A 357 -4.49 -7.81 10.73
CA ALA A 357 -5.21 -9.01 11.07
C ALA A 357 -6.31 -9.31 10.04
N PRO A 358 -6.72 -10.57 9.86
CA PRO A 358 -7.73 -10.97 8.88
C PRO A 358 -9.11 -10.32 9.06
N THR A 359 -9.42 -9.78 10.25
CA THR A 359 -10.73 -9.19 10.53
C THR A 359 -10.63 -7.92 11.36
N ILE A 360 -11.61 -7.04 11.17
CA ILE A 360 -11.80 -5.85 12.01
C ILE A 360 -12.07 -6.20 13.48
N ALA A 361 -12.67 -7.36 13.78
CA ALA A 361 -12.88 -7.82 15.16
C ALA A 361 -11.53 -8.09 15.85
N SER A 362 -10.59 -8.75 15.17
CA SER A 362 -9.22 -8.98 15.67
C SER A 362 -8.46 -7.66 15.87
N ILE A 363 -8.58 -6.70 14.93
CA ILE A 363 -8.00 -5.36 15.06
C ILE A 363 -8.57 -4.63 16.28
N THR A 364 -9.89 -4.71 16.47
CA THR A 364 -10.59 -4.03 17.58
C THR A 364 -10.27 -4.69 18.92
N LEU A 365 -10.03 -6.01 18.96
CA LEU A 365 -9.54 -6.72 20.14
C LEU A 365 -8.16 -6.22 20.56
N GLN A 366 -7.23 -6.08 19.62
CA GLN A 366 -5.91 -5.51 19.89
C GLN A 366 -6.03 -4.07 20.41
N LEU A 367 -6.89 -3.25 19.78
CA LEU A 367 -7.15 -1.89 20.20
C LEU A 367 -7.67 -1.85 21.65
N ALA A 368 -8.70 -2.64 21.96
CA ALA A 368 -9.29 -2.72 23.30
C ALA A 368 -8.26 -3.14 24.36
N ALA A 369 -7.40 -4.12 24.03
CA ALA A 369 -6.34 -4.58 24.93
C ALA A 369 -5.29 -3.49 25.20
N LYS A 370 -4.87 -2.74 24.17
CA LYS A 370 -3.93 -1.62 24.29
C LYS A 370 -4.51 -0.40 24.98
N LEU A 371 -5.82 -0.19 24.87
CA LEU A 371 -6.59 0.77 25.66
C LEU A 371 -6.81 0.32 27.11
N ARG A 372 -6.40 -0.91 27.44
CA ARG A 372 -6.51 -1.53 28.77
C ARG A 372 -7.96 -1.70 29.24
N ALA A 373 -8.88 -1.85 28.29
CA ALA A 373 -10.26 -2.22 28.59
C ALA A 373 -10.30 -3.59 29.29
N ASN A 374 -11.13 -3.71 30.32
CA ASN A 374 -11.25 -4.95 31.08
C ASN A 374 -12.63 -5.08 31.74
N PRO A 375 -13.39 -6.16 31.47
CA PRO A 375 -13.14 -7.18 30.44
C PRO A 375 -13.39 -6.65 29.02
N ILE A 376 -12.84 -7.37 28.05
CA ILE A 376 -13.20 -7.24 26.63
C ILE A 376 -14.25 -8.30 26.32
N VAL A 377 -15.36 -7.91 25.69
CA VAL A 377 -16.55 -8.75 25.55
C VAL A 377 -16.93 -8.90 24.09
N LEU A 378 -16.95 -10.13 23.57
CA LEU A 378 -17.32 -10.43 22.19
C LEU A 378 -18.82 -10.71 22.08
N VAL A 379 -19.53 -9.91 21.29
CA VAL A 379 -20.99 -10.03 21.08
C VAL A 379 -21.29 -10.22 19.60
N GLY A 380 -22.09 -11.22 19.25
CA GLY A 380 -22.47 -11.48 17.85
C GLY A 380 -21.31 -11.97 16.97
N GLN A 381 -20.23 -12.51 17.55
CA GLN A 381 -19.07 -13.03 16.84
C GLN A 381 -19.24 -14.53 16.55
N ASN A 382 -20.22 -14.89 15.70
CA ASN A 382 -20.65 -16.29 15.54
C ASN A 382 -19.60 -17.23 14.95
N LEU A 383 -18.84 -16.80 13.93
CA LEU A 383 -17.78 -17.62 13.27
C LEU A 383 -18.24 -19.02 12.83
N GLY A 384 -19.51 -19.11 12.45
CA GLY A 384 -20.15 -20.31 11.98
C GLY A 384 -21.63 -20.06 11.71
N TYR A 385 -22.29 -21.03 11.10
CA TYR A 385 -23.66 -20.90 10.63
C TYR A 385 -24.64 -21.23 11.75
N LEU A 386 -25.58 -20.32 12.03
CA LEU A 386 -26.68 -20.53 12.97
C LEU A 386 -27.98 -20.59 12.15
N ASP A 387 -28.68 -21.73 12.19
CA ASP A 387 -29.93 -21.95 11.42
C ASP A 387 -29.80 -21.65 9.92
N GLU A 388 -28.63 -21.94 9.32
CA GLU A 388 -28.24 -21.60 7.93
C GLU A 388 -28.06 -20.09 7.62
N GLU A 389 -28.18 -19.19 8.60
CA GLU A 389 -27.93 -17.75 8.46
C GLU A 389 -26.45 -17.38 8.72
N ILE A 390 -25.88 -16.44 7.94
CA ILE A 390 -24.49 -15.92 8.10
C ILE A 390 -24.44 -14.57 8.83
N TYR A 391 -25.50 -13.75 8.71
CA TYR A 391 -25.57 -12.39 9.24
C TYR A 391 -26.97 -12.11 9.79
N ALA A 392 -27.12 -11.10 10.65
CA ALA A 392 -28.43 -10.63 11.08
C ALA A 392 -29.31 -10.13 9.90
N LYS A 393 -30.63 -10.33 9.99
CA LYS A 393 -31.58 -10.00 8.91
C LYS A 393 -31.53 -8.50 8.55
N GLY A 394 -31.32 -8.19 7.26
CA GLY A 394 -31.38 -6.84 6.70
C GLY A 394 -30.03 -6.15 6.41
N ILE A 395 -28.91 -6.87 6.44
CA ILE A 395 -27.56 -6.30 6.22
C ILE A 395 -27.15 -6.24 4.73
N LYS A 396 -27.68 -7.12 3.86
CA LYS A 396 -27.31 -7.21 2.42
C LYS A 396 -28.54 -7.09 1.52
N THR A 397 -28.33 -6.62 0.29
CA THR A 397 -29.35 -6.64 -0.78
C THR A 397 -29.66 -8.07 -1.23
N GLU A 398 -30.84 -8.31 -1.82
CA GLU A 398 -31.25 -9.65 -2.30
C GLU A 398 -30.25 -10.28 -3.28
N GLU A 399 -29.61 -9.47 -4.14
CA GLU A 399 -28.62 -9.93 -5.11
C GLU A 399 -27.30 -10.37 -4.45
N GLN A 400 -26.85 -9.65 -3.42
CA GLN A 400 -25.66 -10.04 -2.64
C GLN A 400 -25.92 -11.30 -1.82
N THR A 401 -27.14 -11.44 -1.30
CA THR A 401 -27.59 -12.63 -0.56
C THR A 401 -27.57 -13.86 -1.49
N LYS A 402 -28.09 -13.74 -2.72
CA LYS A 402 -28.02 -14.80 -3.75
C LYS A 402 -26.60 -15.19 -4.14
N ARG A 403 -25.69 -14.23 -4.38
CA ARG A 403 -24.28 -14.54 -4.69
C ARG A 403 -23.55 -15.23 -3.53
N LEU A 404 -23.91 -14.89 -2.29
CA LEU A 404 -23.38 -15.57 -1.10
C LEU A 404 -23.96 -16.97 -0.96
N GLU A 405 -25.25 -17.17 -1.19
CA GLU A 405 -25.88 -18.50 -1.21
C GLU A 405 -25.28 -19.38 -2.33
N GLU A 406 -24.89 -18.80 -3.47
CA GLU A 406 -24.17 -19.48 -4.55
C GLU A 406 -22.73 -19.83 -4.15
N ASN A 407 -21.99 -18.90 -3.54
CA ASN A 407 -20.68 -19.17 -2.95
C ASN A 407 -20.75 -20.19 -1.80
N MET A 408 -21.84 -20.19 -1.01
CA MET A 408 -22.13 -21.19 0.03
C MET A 408 -22.40 -22.56 -0.57
N LYS A 409 -23.00 -22.66 -1.77
CA LYS A 409 -23.13 -23.93 -2.47
C LYS A 409 -21.78 -24.43 -2.99
N LEU A 410 -20.86 -23.54 -3.31
CA LEU A 410 -19.49 -23.86 -3.74
C LEU A 410 -18.54 -24.19 -2.57
N GLU A 411 -18.74 -23.59 -1.39
CA GLU A 411 -17.99 -23.87 -0.14
C GLU A 411 -18.68 -24.89 0.78
N LYS A 412 -19.86 -25.41 0.41
CA LYS A 412 -20.54 -26.47 1.17
C LYS A 412 -19.71 -27.76 1.11
N GLY A 413 -18.96 -28.04 2.17
CA GLY A 413 -18.32 -29.33 2.40
C GLY A 413 -17.48 -29.38 3.68
N GLU A 414 -17.96 -30.13 4.67
CA GLU A 414 -17.19 -30.80 5.74
C GLU A 414 -16.63 -30.02 6.95
N ASN A 415 -16.38 -28.71 6.90
CA ASN A 415 -15.75 -28.03 8.05
C ASN A 415 -16.73 -27.82 9.24
N VAL A 416 -16.35 -28.34 10.41
CA VAL A 416 -17.07 -28.21 11.67
C VAL A 416 -16.18 -27.62 12.77
N THR A 417 -16.80 -26.97 13.75
CA THR A 417 -16.14 -26.51 14.98
C THR A 417 -17.09 -26.70 16.16
N LEU A 418 -16.58 -26.61 17.39
CA LEU A 418 -17.44 -26.63 18.58
C LEU A 418 -18.02 -25.25 18.82
N ASN A 419 -19.30 -25.19 19.17
CA ASN A 419 -19.96 -23.99 19.65
C ASN A 419 -19.73 -23.77 21.16
N VAL A 420 -20.19 -22.64 21.67
CA VAL A 420 -20.04 -22.23 23.08
C VAL A 420 -20.65 -23.20 24.11
N VAL A 421 -21.55 -24.11 23.70
CA VAL A 421 -22.13 -25.16 24.57
C VAL A 421 -21.52 -26.55 24.32
N GLY A 422 -20.44 -26.63 23.53
CA GLY A 422 -19.71 -27.88 23.26
C GLY A 422 -20.35 -28.79 22.20
N LYS A 423 -21.31 -28.29 21.41
CA LYS A 423 -21.91 -29.02 20.28
C LYS A 423 -21.24 -28.63 18.97
N GLU A 424 -21.18 -29.55 18.01
CA GLU A 424 -20.67 -29.24 16.67
C GLU A 424 -21.57 -28.24 15.94
N MET A 425 -20.94 -27.32 15.20
CA MET A 425 -21.58 -26.37 14.32
C MET A 425 -20.83 -26.30 12.99
N LYS A 426 -21.56 -26.07 11.89
CA LYS A 426 -20.97 -25.89 10.57
C LYS A 426 -20.26 -24.55 10.48
N THR A 427 -19.13 -24.52 9.79
CA THR A 427 -18.33 -23.30 9.58
C THR A 427 -17.63 -23.32 8.22
N SER A 428 -16.88 -22.26 7.89
CA SER A 428 -16.06 -22.15 6.68
C SER A 428 -14.58 -22.04 7.04
N LEU A 429 -13.69 -22.31 6.07
CA LEU A 429 -12.25 -22.12 6.27
C LEU A 429 -11.92 -20.66 6.60
N SER A 430 -12.66 -19.71 6.00
CA SER A 430 -12.55 -18.28 6.31
C SER A 430 -12.86 -18.03 7.79
N PHE A 431 -14.00 -18.50 8.30
CA PHE A 431 -14.34 -18.35 9.72
C PHE A 431 -13.39 -19.06 10.67
N LEU A 432 -12.86 -20.22 10.30
CA LEU A 432 -11.81 -20.89 11.07
C LEU A 432 -10.54 -20.05 11.16
N THR A 433 -10.15 -19.39 10.06
CA THR A 433 -9.01 -18.47 10.04
C THR A 433 -9.26 -17.26 10.95
N MET A 434 -10.47 -16.70 10.91
CA MET A 434 -10.88 -15.60 11.78
C MET A 434 -10.87 -16.01 13.27
N LYS A 435 -11.37 -17.20 13.58
CA LYS A 435 -11.35 -17.79 14.93
C LYS A 435 -9.92 -17.92 15.44
N GLN A 436 -9.05 -18.57 14.67
CA GLN A 436 -7.63 -18.74 15.01
C GLN A 436 -6.92 -17.41 15.22
N SER A 437 -7.24 -16.39 14.42
CA SER A 437 -6.71 -15.03 14.61
C SER A 437 -7.13 -14.42 15.95
N LEU A 438 -8.40 -14.56 16.35
CA LEU A 438 -8.85 -14.09 17.67
C LEU A 438 -8.12 -14.83 18.79
N GLU A 439 -8.05 -16.17 18.72
CA GLU A 439 -7.36 -17.01 19.71
C GLU A 439 -5.89 -16.61 19.87
N TYR A 440 -5.20 -16.35 18.76
CA TYR A 440 -3.82 -15.86 18.76
C TYR A 440 -3.70 -14.54 19.54
N TYR A 441 -4.53 -13.54 19.24
CA TYR A 441 -4.46 -12.24 19.92
C TYR A 441 -4.91 -12.33 21.38
N ILE A 442 -5.93 -13.14 21.71
CA ILE A 442 -6.32 -13.40 23.11
C ILE A 442 -5.13 -13.97 23.90
N SER A 443 -4.41 -14.94 23.33
CA SER A 443 -3.23 -15.53 23.99
C SER A 443 -2.08 -14.54 24.15
N THR A 444 -1.92 -13.62 23.18
CA THR A 444 -0.90 -12.56 23.21
C THR A 444 -1.17 -11.54 24.32
N TYR A 445 -2.45 -11.19 24.55
CA TYR A 445 -2.88 -10.27 25.60
C TYR A 445 -3.44 -11.03 26.82
N SER A 446 -2.69 -12.00 27.33
CA SER A 446 -3.09 -12.86 28.45
C SER A 446 -3.36 -12.13 29.78
N ASP A 447 -2.92 -10.87 29.91
CA ASP A 447 -3.21 -9.99 31.04
C ASP A 447 -4.58 -9.28 30.94
N ARG A 448 -5.36 -9.55 29.90
CA ARG A 448 -6.71 -9.01 29.68
C ARG A 448 -7.74 -10.14 29.70
N LYS A 449 -8.83 -9.94 30.43
CA LYS A 449 -9.94 -10.90 30.45
C LYS A 449 -10.80 -10.71 29.20
N VAL A 450 -10.86 -11.73 28.36
CA VAL A 450 -11.75 -11.77 27.18
C VAL A 450 -12.91 -12.72 27.47
N ILE A 451 -14.13 -12.29 27.19
CA ILE A 451 -15.35 -13.06 27.44
C ILE A 451 -16.17 -13.15 26.16
N ASN A 452 -16.64 -14.35 25.81
CA ASN A 452 -17.53 -14.56 24.69
C ASN A 452 -18.98 -14.61 25.16
N THR A 453 -19.86 -13.75 24.64
CA THR A 453 -21.30 -13.81 24.97
C THR A 453 -22.13 -14.26 23.78
N THR A 454 -21.49 -14.69 22.69
CA THR A 454 -22.15 -14.99 21.43
C THR A 454 -22.97 -16.27 21.53
N ILE A 455 -24.30 -16.12 21.54
CA ILE A 455 -25.25 -17.24 21.60
C ILE A 455 -25.10 -18.13 20.37
N GLY A 456 -24.83 -19.42 20.59
CA GLY A 456 -24.70 -20.41 19.51
C GLY A 456 -23.52 -20.17 18.56
N GLY A 457 -22.61 -19.26 18.91
CA GLY A 457 -21.37 -19.02 18.15
C GLY A 457 -20.30 -20.07 18.44
N ALA A 458 -19.22 -20.03 17.68
CA ALA A 458 -18.05 -20.88 17.88
C ALA A 458 -17.45 -20.66 19.28
N LYS A 459 -16.98 -21.75 19.90
CA LYS A 459 -16.10 -21.67 21.06
C LYS A 459 -14.77 -21.06 20.61
N ILE A 460 -14.29 -20.07 21.35
CA ILE A 460 -13.02 -19.37 21.07
C ILE A 460 -12.10 -19.64 22.27
N GLU A 461 -10.95 -20.25 22.01
CA GLU A 461 -9.97 -20.55 23.05
C GLU A 461 -9.47 -19.27 23.74
N GLY A 462 -9.39 -19.30 25.07
CA GLY A 462 -9.07 -18.13 25.90
C GLY A 462 -10.22 -17.15 26.14
N ALA A 463 -11.43 -17.38 25.59
CA ALA A 463 -12.61 -16.56 25.85
C ALA A 463 -13.80 -17.40 26.32
N ASP A 464 -13.99 -17.48 27.64
CA ASP A 464 -15.07 -18.25 28.25
C ASP A 464 -16.45 -17.72 27.86
N TYR A 465 -17.40 -18.65 27.68
CA TYR A 465 -18.78 -18.28 27.39
C TYR A 465 -19.53 -17.84 28.64
N VAL A 466 -20.06 -16.63 28.63
CA VAL A 466 -20.96 -16.11 29.67
C VAL A 466 -22.11 -15.35 29.00
N PRO A 467 -23.39 -15.62 29.33
CA PRO A 467 -24.51 -14.84 28.80
C PRO A 467 -24.36 -13.34 29.11
N LEU A 468 -24.67 -12.47 28.15
CA LEU A 468 -24.47 -11.02 28.30
C LEU A 468 -25.27 -10.45 29.48
N SER A 469 -26.48 -10.95 29.70
CA SER A 469 -27.33 -10.60 30.85
C SER A 469 -26.63 -10.83 32.19
N ASN A 470 -25.88 -11.94 32.33
CA ASN A 470 -25.19 -12.26 33.59
C ASN A 470 -24.04 -11.29 33.86
N LEU A 471 -23.35 -10.82 32.80
CA LEU A 471 -22.29 -9.81 32.94
C LEU A 471 -22.86 -8.47 33.37
N MET A 472 -24.05 -8.11 32.91
CA MET A 472 -24.73 -6.87 33.33
C MET A 472 -25.02 -6.85 34.83
N ASP A 473 -25.39 -7.99 35.40
CA ASP A 473 -25.76 -8.10 36.81
C ASP A 473 -24.56 -8.27 37.76
N THR A 474 -23.43 -8.81 37.24
CA THR A 474 -22.26 -9.18 38.07
C THR A 474 -21.03 -8.33 37.82
N VAL A 475 -20.68 -8.06 36.56
CA VAL A 475 -19.41 -7.44 36.17
C VAL A 475 -19.58 -5.94 35.89
N PHE A 476 -20.69 -5.56 35.24
CA PHE A 476 -20.91 -4.16 34.83
C PHE A 476 -21.57 -3.29 35.91
N THR A 477 -21.94 -3.86 37.05
CA THR A 477 -22.77 -3.21 38.08
C THR A 477 -22.11 -1.96 38.68
N ASN A 478 -20.78 -1.92 38.71
CA ASN A 478 -19.98 -0.81 39.26
C ASN A 478 -19.25 0.01 38.19
N SER A 479 -19.39 -0.32 36.90
CA SER A 479 -18.72 0.40 35.83
C SER A 479 -19.58 1.55 35.33
N LYS A 480 -18.98 2.74 35.23
CA LYS A 480 -19.58 3.90 34.60
C LYS A 480 -18.61 4.47 33.58
N LYS A 481 -18.92 4.28 32.30
CA LYS A 481 -18.11 4.81 31.22
C LYS A 481 -18.22 6.33 31.16
N LYS A 482 -17.12 7.00 30.81
CA LYS A 482 -17.10 8.45 30.55
C LYS A 482 -17.27 8.71 29.05
N ASN A 483 -17.70 9.91 28.69
CA ASN A 483 -17.64 10.31 27.28
C ASN A 483 -16.18 10.64 26.94
N PHE A 484 -15.54 9.82 26.10
CA PHE A 484 -14.14 10.06 25.70
C PHE A 484 -14.02 11.11 24.59
N PHE A 485 -15.14 11.52 24.00
CA PHE A 485 -15.18 12.39 22.83
C PHE A 485 -15.53 13.86 23.15
N GLU A 486 -16.34 14.12 24.19
CA GLU A 486 -16.70 15.51 24.57
C GLU A 486 -15.56 16.29 25.22
N ASP A 487 -14.54 15.60 25.76
CA ASP A 487 -13.38 16.20 26.46
C ASP A 487 -12.15 16.44 25.53
N ILE A 488 -12.36 16.57 24.22
CA ILE A 488 -11.27 16.75 23.24
C ILE A 488 -10.74 18.18 23.29
N ASP A 489 -9.51 18.32 23.80
CA ASP A 489 -8.75 19.57 23.72
C ASP A 489 -8.10 19.69 22.33
N LEU A 490 -8.75 20.41 21.42
CA LEU A 490 -8.27 20.70 20.06
C LEU A 490 -7.05 21.66 20.02
N SER A 491 -6.54 22.10 21.17
CA SER A 491 -5.48 23.13 21.26
C SER A 491 -4.05 22.67 20.86
N ILE A 492 -3.85 21.42 20.46
CA ILE A 492 -2.53 20.84 20.09
C ILE A 492 -2.09 21.23 18.65
N GLU A 493 -3.00 21.73 17.82
CA GLU A 493 -2.81 21.88 16.37
C GLU A 493 -1.58 22.70 15.94
N ASN A 494 -1.23 23.78 16.65
CA ASN A 494 -0.22 24.74 16.17
C ASN A 494 1.25 24.27 16.26
N LYS A 495 1.62 23.33 17.15
CA LYS A 495 3.02 22.86 17.28
C LYS A 495 3.35 21.67 16.37
N VAL A 496 2.39 20.79 16.14
CA VAL A 496 2.52 19.62 15.27
C VAL A 496 2.69 20.07 13.81
N GLU A 497 2.01 21.14 13.42
CA GLU A 497 1.94 21.61 12.03
C GLU A 497 3.31 22.00 11.43
N GLN A 498 4.14 22.77 12.14
CA GLN A 498 5.47 23.17 11.63
C GLN A 498 6.45 21.99 11.52
N GLN A 499 6.34 21.01 12.42
CA GLN A 499 7.17 19.81 12.36
C GLN A 499 6.82 18.99 11.11
N VAL A 500 5.53 18.83 10.83
CA VAL A 500 5.03 18.11 9.65
C VAL A 500 5.49 18.80 8.36
N ILE A 501 5.44 20.13 8.27
CA ILE A 501 5.92 20.88 7.09
C ILE A 501 7.42 20.63 6.85
N ASN A 502 8.23 20.60 7.91
CA ASN A 502 9.66 20.29 7.78
C ASN A 502 9.88 18.84 7.32
N LYS A 503 9.06 17.88 7.77
CA LYS A 503 9.09 16.50 7.27
C LYS A 503 8.72 16.41 5.79
N VAL A 504 7.74 17.19 5.33
CA VAL A 504 7.42 17.29 3.89
C VAL A 504 8.63 17.79 3.10
N ARG A 505 9.26 18.89 3.50
CA ARG A 505 10.47 19.43 2.83
C ARG A 505 11.63 18.43 2.82
N ASN A 506 11.84 17.70 3.92
CA ASN A 506 12.87 16.66 3.99
C ASN A 506 12.57 15.50 3.04
N MET A 507 11.29 15.11 2.92
CA MET A 507 10.86 14.09 1.97
C MET A 507 11.09 14.55 0.52
N GLU A 508 10.71 15.77 0.15
CA GLU A 508 10.96 16.34 -1.18
C GLU A 508 12.46 16.34 -1.51
N ALA A 509 13.31 16.72 -0.55
CA ALA A 509 14.76 16.64 -0.70
C ALA A 509 15.26 15.19 -0.88
N SER A 510 14.68 14.24 -0.14
CA SER A 510 14.99 12.82 -0.26
C SER A 510 14.55 12.22 -1.60
N ILE A 511 13.42 12.66 -2.16
CA ILE A 511 12.96 12.28 -3.49
C ILE A 511 13.98 12.75 -4.53
N SER A 512 14.39 14.01 -4.47
CA SER A 512 15.40 14.53 -5.41
C SER A 512 16.73 13.78 -5.31
N GLU A 513 17.17 13.44 -4.09
CA GLU A 513 18.42 12.70 -3.90
C GLU A 513 18.33 11.26 -4.41
N TYR A 514 17.18 10.60 -4.27
CA TYR A 514 16.94 9.26 -4.82
C TYR A 514 17.24 9.23 -6.33
N TYR A 515 16.68 10.18 -7.10
CA TYR A 515 16.88 10.21 -8.54
C TYR A 515 18.31 10.54 -8.98
N LYS A 516 19.05 11.29 -8.16
CA LYS A 516 20.49 11.53 -8.41
C LYS A 516 21.30 10.26 -8.19
N LEU A 517 21.04 9.56 -7.08
CA LEU A 517 21.74 8.33 -6.74
C LEU A 517 21.38 7.17 -7.67
N SER A 518 20.11 7.02 -8.05
CA SER A 518 19.66 5.96 -8.96
C SER A 518 20.35 6.08 -10.32
N ARG A 519 20.37 7.27 -10.94
CA ARG A 519 21.07 7.45 -12.21
C ARG A 519 22.57 7.27 -12.08
N LYS A 520 23.16 7.77 -11.00
CA LYS A 520 24.60 7.56 -10.74
C LYS A 520 24.94 6.07 -10.70
N ILE A 521 24.09 5.27 -10.05
CA ILE A 521 24.24 3.81 -10.00
C ILE A 521 24.04 3.20 -11.39
N GLU A 522 22.97 3.55 -12.10
CA GLU A 522 22.71 3.02 -13.45
C GLU A 522 23.83 3.32 -14.44
N ASN A 523 24.29 4.57 -14.51
CA ASN A 523 25.40 4.97 -15.37
C ASN A 523 26.66 4.20 -15.02
N TRP A 524 26.97 4.08 -13.72
CA TRP A 524 28.10 3.29 -13.25
C TRP A 524 28.01 1.84 -13.71
N ILE A 525 26.81 1.23 -13.62
CA ILE A 525 26.61 -0.16 -14.07
C ILE A 525 26.80 -0.25 -15.58
N MET A 526 26.22 0.67 -16.38
CA MET A 526 26.36 0.65 -17.84
C MET A 526 27.82 0.79 -18.30
N GLU A 527 28.60 1.66 -17.67
CA GLU A 527 30.01 1.88 -17.99
C GLU A 527 30.89 0.65 -17.69
N HIS A 528 30.53 -0.15 -16.67
CA HIS A 528 31.37 -1.23 -16.18
C HIS A 528 30.86 -2.62 -16.53
N LYS A 529 29.63 -2.77 -17.06
CA LYS A 529 29.01 -4.07 -17.39
C LYS A 529 29.81 -4.94 -18.37
N ASN A 530 30.66 -4.35 -19.20
CA ASN A 530 31.41 -5.01 -20.28
C ASN A 530 32.94 -4.83 -20.18
N GLY A 531 33.48 -4.29 -19.08
CA GLY A 531 34.89 -3.92 -18.95
C GLY A 531 35.70 -4.82 -18.00
N ASP A 532 36.96 -5.10 -18.34
CA ASP A 532 37.93 -5.82 -17.48
C ASP A 532 38.27 -5.08 -16.15
N SER A 533 37.76 -3.85 -15.95
CA SER A 533 37.98 -3.00 -14.77
C SER A 533 37.16 -3.41 -13.53
N LEU A 534 36.29 -4.42 -13.65
CA LEU A 534 35.39 -4.90 -12.58
C LEU A 534 36.11 -5.58 -11.40
N LEU A 535 37.43 -5.81 -11.48
CA LEU A 535 38.27 -6.41 -10.44
C LEU A 535 38.97 -5.38 -9.53
N ASP A 536 38.81 -4.07 -9.76
CA ASP A 536 39.34 -3.04 -8.87
C ASP A 536 38.41 -2.82 -7.65
N ASN A 537 38.89 -3.22 -6.47
CA ASN A 537 38.21 -3.02 -5.19
C ASN A 537 37.78 -1.56 -4.95
N THR A 538 38.51 -0.58 -5.49
CA THR A 538 38.21 0.85 -5.35
C THR A 538 36.96 1.24 -6.14
N VAL A 539 36.75 0.62 -7.30
CA VAL A 539 35.61 0.85 -8.19
C VAL A 539 34.34 0.24 -7.57
N LEU A 540 34.43 -0.98 -7.06
CA LEU A 540 33.33 -1.65 -6.34
C LEU A 540 32.92 -0.91 -5.06
N HIS A 541 33.89 -0.36 -4.30
CA HIS A 541 33.60 0.43 -3.11
C HIS A 541 32.76 1.69 -3.40
N LYS A 542 32.91 2.30 -4.58
CA LYS A 542 32.09 3.46 -4.99
C LYS A 542 30.64 3.08 -5.27
N LEU A 543 30.40 1.90 -5.87
CA LEU A 543 29.06 1.37 -6.08
C LEU A 543 28.39 1.08 -4.74
N THR A 544 29.03 0.29 -3.87
CA THR A 544 28.45 -0.10 -2.57
C THR A 544 28.17 1.12 -1.70
N LYS A 545 29.06 2.12 -1.68
CA LYS A 545 28.81 3.40 -1.02
C LYS A 545 27.57 4.13 -1.55
N SER A 546 27.36 4.12 -2.87
CA SER A 546 26.20 4.77 -3.47
C SER A 546 24.90 4.00 -3.18
N LEU A 547 24.94 2.66 -3.18
CA LEU A 547 23.82 1.81 -2.77
C LEU A 547 23.47 2.00 -1.29
N HIS A 548 24.47 2.07 -0.41
CA HIS A 548 24.24 2.37 1.01
C HIS A 548 23.59 3.74 1.21
N ALA A 549 24.05 4.77 0.50
CA ALA A 549 23.41 6.07 0.54
C ALA A 549 21.95 6.01 0.07
N LEU A 550 21.67 5.27 -1.02
CA LEU A 550 20.33 5.05 -1.54
C LEU A 550 19.43 4.38 -0.49
N PHE A 551 19.91 3.32 0.18
CA PHE A 551 19.16 2.56 1.19
C PHE A 551 18.85 3.35 2.47
N GLN A 552 19.52 4.48 2.70
CA GLN A 552 19.28 5.36 3.85
C GLN A 552 18.31 6.51 3.57
N LEU A 553 17.86 6.67 2.31
CA LEU A 553 16.92 7.73 1.96
C LEU A 553 15.53 7.49 2.55
N ASP A 554 14.96 8.56 3.13
CA ASP A 554 13.61 8.53 3.70
C ASP A 554 12.57 8.14 2.64
N PHE A 555 12.70 8.64 1.40
CA PHE A 555 11.81 8.29 0.30
C PHE A 555 11.79 6.79 -0.01
N LEU A 556 12.97 6.17 -0.07
CA LEU A 556 13.08 4.73 -0.31
C LEU A 556 12.46 3.96 0.85
N TYR A 557 12.76 4.35 2.10
CA TYR A 557 12.28 3.65 3.29
C TYR A 557 10.76 3.78 3.49
N VAL A 558 10.20 4.98 3.29
CA VAL A 558 8.80 5.31 3.56
C VAL A 558 7.88 4.87 2.44
N TYR A 559 8.27 5.05 1.17
CA TYR A 559 7.37 4.79 0.03
C TYR A 559 7.72 3.52 -0.74
N LEU A 560 8.99 3.29 -1.07
CA LEU A 560 9.37 2.24 -2.03
C LEU A 560 9.60 0.87 -1.39
N ARG A 561 10.20 0.84 -0.20
CA ARG A 561 10.42 -0.38 0.57
C ARG A 561 9.11 -1.11 0.89
N PRO A 562 8.01 -0.45 1.33
CA PRO A 562 6.74 -1.15 1.53
C PRO A 562 6.16 -1.74 0.24
N LEU A 563 6.37 -1.08 -0.90
CA LEU A 563 5.86 -1.53 -2.21
C LEU A 563 6.59 -2.76 -2.74
N GLU A 564 7.89 -2.84 -2.50
CA GLU A 564 8.78 -3.89 -3.02
C GLU A 564 9.57 -4.59 -1.89
N ARG A 565 8.91 -4.83 -0.74
CA ARG A 565 9.54 -5.32 0.51
C ARG A 565 10.44 -6.53 0.29
N VAL A 566 9.94 -7.53 -0.44
CA VAL A 566 10.67 -8.78 -0.72
C VAL A 566 11.92 -8.52 -1.54
N LEU A 567 11.82 -7.72 -2.61
CA LEU A 567 12.98 -7.41 -3.47
C LEU A 567 14.00 -6.57 -2.72
N PHE A 568 13.54 -5.58 -1.96
CA PHE A 568 14.40 -4.73 -1.16
C PHE A 568 15.20 -5.55 -0.14
N ASP A 569 14.54 -6.40 0.64
CA ASP A 569 15.19 -7.23 1.64
C ASP A 569 16.15 -8.26 1.01
N ASN A 570 15.81 -8.82 -0.16
CA ASN A 570 16.69 -9.70 -0.92
C ASN A 570 17.92 -8.97 -1.47
N LEU A 571 17.73 -7.78 -2.02
CA LEU A 571 18.82 -6.96 -2.55
C LEU A 571 19.81 -6.60 -1.44
N ILE A 572 19.34 -6.17 -0.27
CA ILE A 572 20.21 -5.90 0.89
C ILE A 572 21.02 -7.14 1.26
N LYS A 573 20.39 -8.31 1.36
CA LYS A 573 21.08 -9.56 1.68
C LYS A 573 22.16 -9.90 0.65
N LYS A 574 21.86 -9.75 -0.65
CA LYS A 574 22.83 -10.00 -1.74
C LYS A 574 23.99 -9.03 -1.70
N VAL A 575 23.73 -7.73 -1.53
CA VAL A 575 24.78 -6.70 -1.37
C VAL A 575 25.69 -7.02 -0.18
N GLN A 576 25.13 -7.38 0.97
CA GLN A 576 25.92 -7.75 2.15
C GLN A 576 26.76 -9.03 1.98
N ARG A 577 26.30 -9.98 1.15
CA ARG A 577 27.07 -11.19 0.81
C ARG A 577 28.22 -10.85 -0.14
N PHE A 578 27.93 -10.02 -1.13
CA PHE A 578 28.93 -9.53 -2.07
C PHE A 578 30.08 -8.80 -1.37
N GLU A 579 29.76 -7.93 -0.41
CA GLU A 579 30.76 -7.21 0.39
C GLU A 579 31.67 -8.15 1.21
N LYS A 580 31.25 -9.39 1.43
CA LYS A 580 32.05 -10.45 2.09
C LYS A 580 32.81 -11.33 1.10
N GLY A 581 32.82 -10.98 -0.19
CA GLY A 581 33.44 -11.75 -1.25
C GLY A 581 32.64 -12.98 -1.69
N GLU A 582 31.32 -13.01 -1.43
CA GLU A 582 30.45 -14.12 -1.83
C GLU A 582 29.52 -13.73 -2.99
N GLY A 583 29.45 -14.59 -4.02
CA GLY A 583 28.48 -14.50 -5.12
C GLY A 583 28.99 -13.79 -6.39
N PRO A 584 28.42 -14.08 -7.56
CA PRO A 584 28.84 -13.51 -8.83
C PRO A 584 28.39 -12.05 -8.95
N LEU A 585 29.29 -11.16 -9.38
CA LEU A 585 29.03 -9.72 -9.55
C LEU A 585 27.87 -9.46 -10.52
N ASP A 586 27.84 -10.17 -11.65
CA ASP A 586 26.81 -9.98 -12.69
C ASP A 586 25.38 -10.18 -12.16
N GLU A 587 25.19 -11.17 -11.27
CA GLU A 587 23.88 -11.45 -10.67
C GLU A 587 23.42 -10.28 -9.78
N ILE A 588 24.35 -9.66 -9.04
CA ILE A 588 24.05 -8.52 -8.18
C ILE A 588 23.75 -7.27 -9.02
N LEU A 589 24.52 -7.04 -10.08
CA LEU A 589 24.27 -5.92 -11.00
C LEU A 589 22.90 -6.05 -11.67
N GLU A 590 22.53 -7.26 -12.10
CA GLU A 590 21.20 -7.52 -12.66
C GLU A 590 20.09 -7.28 -11.63
N GLU A 591 20.24 -7.76 -10.40
CA GLU A 591 19.28 -7.53 -9.32
C GLU A 591 19.11 -6.03 -9.00
N ILE A 592 20.20 -5.27 -8.96
CA ILE A 592 20.16 -3.80 -8.76
C ILE A 592 19.35 -3.13 -9.87
N ILE A 593 19.61 -3.48 -11.14
CA ILE A 593 18.87 -2.91 -12.29
C ILE A 593 17.39 -3.27 -12.18
N ILE A 594 17.05 -4.53 -11.88
CA ILE A 594 15.67 -4.97 -11.73
C ILE A 594 14.97 -4.18 -10.60
N PHE A 595 15.66 -4.00 -9.47
CA PHE A 595 15.14 -3.23 -8.35
C PHE A 595 14.87 -1.76 -8.72
N LEU A 596 15.84 -1.07 -9.34
CA LEU A 596 15.69 0.32 -9.73
C LEU A 596 14.55 0.53 -10.73
N ARG A 597 14.46 -0.32 -11.77
CA ARG A 597 13.36 -0.27 -12.76
C ARG A 597 11.99 -0.51 -12.14
N LYS A 598 11.89 -1.43 -11.18
CA LYS A 598 10.63 -1.66 -10.46
C LYS A 598 10.26 -0.48 -9.59
N CYS A 599 11.22 0.10 -8.89
CA CYS A 599 11.00 1.32 -8.12
C CYS A 599 10.51 2.45 -9.03
N GLU A 600 11.15 2.69 -10.18
CA GLU A 600 10.72 3.70 -11.15
C GLU A 600 9.26 3.55 -11.56
N LYS A 601 8.85 2.34 -11.97
CA LYS A 601 7.45 2.03 -12.30
C LYS A 601 6.49 2.27 -11.12
N LYS A 602 6.92 1.98 -9.90
CA LYS A 602 6.10 2.25 -8.69
C LYS A 602 5.98 3.74 -8.42
N ILE A 603 7.05 4.51 -8.62
CA ILE A 603 7.05 5.96 -8.43
C ILE A 603 6.08 6.62 -9.41
N GLU A 604 6.08 6.23 -10.68
CA GLU A 604 5.14 6.73 -11.69
C GLU A 604 3.67 6.61 -11.24
N GLY A 605 3.34 5.56 -10.48
CA GLY A 605 2.00 5.31 -9.98
C GLY A 605 1.58 6.15 -8.76
N ILE A 606 2.53 6.65 -7.95
CA ILE A 606 2.24 7.32 -6.67
C ILE A 606 2.69 8.77 -6.60
N HIS A 607 3.59 9.20 -7.50
CA HIS A 607 4.25 10.50 -7.42
C HIS A 607 3.27 11.68 -7.37
N HIS A 608 2.24 11.65 -8.22
CA HIS A 608 1.23 12.70 -8.24
C HIS A 608 0.44 12.79 -6.92
N SER A 609 0.10 11.64 -6.32
CA SER A 609 -0.58 11.61 -5.02
C SER A 609 0.31 12.16 -3.90
N ILE A 610 1.64 11.90 -3.96
CA ILE A 610 2.60 12.44 -2.99
C ILE A 610 2.60 13.96 -3.07
N GLU A 611 2.74 14.48 -4.27
CA GLU A 611 2.71 15.91 -4.55
C GLU A 611 1.39 16.56 -4.08
N LEU A 612 0.26 15.98 -4.45
CA LEU A 612 -1.08 16.46 -4.06
C LEU A 612 -1.19 16.58 -2.54
N VAL A 613 -0.82 15.52 -1.81
CA VAL A 613 -0.92 15.49 -0.35
C VAL A 613 0.07 16.46 0.30
N HIS A 614 1.32 16.53 -0.19
CA HIS A 614 2.32 17.49 0.31
C HIS A 614 1.84 18.92 0.12
N GLN A 615 1.23 19.24 -1.02
CA GLN A 615 0.63 20.54 -1.25
C GLN A 615 -0.51 20.84 -0.30
N GLN A 616 -1.45 19.91 -0.09
CA GLN A 616 -2.55 20.11 0.86
C GLN A 616 -2.07 20.36 2.29
N ILE A 617 -0.96 19.74 2.69
CA ILE A 617 -0.33 19.95 3.99
C ILE A 617 0.33 21.33 4.06
N ILE A 618 1.03 21.75 3.01
CA ILE A 618 1.71 23.06 2.96
C ILE A 618 0.71 24.21 2.83
N SER A 619 -0.32 24.06 1.99
CA SER A 619 -1.25 25.13 1.61
C SER A 619 -2.18 25.56 2.74
N LYS A 620 -2.53 24.64 3.66
CA LYS A 620 -3.29 24.95 4.88
C LYS A 620 -2.64 26.02 5.76
N ASN A 621 -1.33 26.22 5.65
CA ASN A 621 -0.56 27.11 6.52
C ASN A 621 -0.03 28.37 5.80
N THR A 622 -0.50 28.62 4.58
CA THR A 622 -0.28 29.86 3.84
C THR A 622 -1.64 30.47 3.58
N LYS A 623 -1.86 31.76 3.93
CA LYS A 623 -3.03 32.52 3.43
C LYS A 623 -3.26 32.15 1.96
N GLU A 624 -4.44 31.59 1.68
CA GLU A 624 -4.83 30.91 0.43
C GLU A 624 -4.07 31.44 -0.78
N THR A 625 -2.96 30.81 -1.11
CA THR A 625 -2.22 31.09 -2.34
C THR A 625 -2.33 29.86 -3.21
N LYS A 626 -3.25 29.93 -4.16
CA LYS A 626 -3.50 28.96 -5.21
C LYS A 626 -2.32 28.91 -6.16
N LEU A 627 -1.90 27.71 -6.56
CA LEU A 627 -0.83 27.50 -7.54
C LEU A 627 -1.42 26.93 -8.83
N TYR A 628 -1.33 27.69 -9.91
CA TYR A 628 -1.59 27.23 -11.27
C TYR A 628 -0.26 26.86 -11.94
N ARG A 629 -0.14 25.64 -12.44
CA ARG A 629 1.07 25.10 -13.06
C ARG A 629 1.10 25.40 -14.54
N SER A 630 2.28 25.51 -15.15
CA SER A 630 2.41 25.85 -16.57
C SER A 630 1.67 24.92 -17.53
N TYR A 631 1.37 23.68 -17.11
CA TYR A 631 0.59 22.70 -17.89
C TYR A 631 -0.92 22.69 -17.57
N ASP A 632 -1.38 23.55 -16.67
CA ASP A 632 -2.81 23.76 -16.45
C ASP A 632 -3.40 24.50 -17.64
N GLY A 633 -4.61 24.14 -18.05
CA GLY A 633 -5.21 24.65 -19.30
C GLY A 633 -5.58 26.13 -19.29
N VAL A 634 -5.23 26.88 -18.23
CA VAL A 634 -5.47 28.32 -18.06
C VAL A 634 -4.47 29.16 -18.86
N PHE A 635 -3.32 28.61 -19.25
CA PHE A 635 -2.28 29.34 -19.97
C PHE A 635 -2.38 29.11 -21.48
N PHE A 636 -2.26 30.20 -22.25
CA PHE A 636 -2.07 30.16 -23.69
C PHE A 636 -0.63 30.54 -24.02
N TYR A 637 0.05 29.71 -24.80
CA TYR A 637 1.45 29.91 -25.20
C TYR A 637 1.51 30.26 -26.69
N GLN A 638 2.16 31.37 -27.03
CA GLN A 638 2.37 31.80 -28.40
C GLN A 638 3.86 31.92 -28.71
N GLY A 639 4.30 31.29 -29.79
CA GLY A 639 5.71 31.20 -30.17
C GLY A 639 6.22 29.77 -30.07
N ASN A 640 7.53 29.60 -29.91
CA ASN A 640 8.19 28.29 -29.88
C ASN A 640 8.31 27.79 -28.44
N TRP A 641 7.17 27.49 -27.83
CA TRP A 641 7.11 26.88 -26.51
C TRP A 641 7.11 25.36 -26.62
N GLU A 642 7.90 24.72 -25.78
CA GLU A 642 7.98 23.28 -25.66
C GLU A 642 7.66 22.87 -24.23
N ARG A 643 6.75 21.89 -24.12
CA ARG A 643 6.39 21.34 -22.83
C ARG A 643 7.41 20.33 -22.37
N MET A 644 8.07 20.64 -21.27
CA MET A 644 9.02 19.74 -20.63
C MET A 644 8.37 19.11 -19.42
N ILE A 645 7.93 17.87 -19.57
CA ILE A 645 7.58 17.00 -18.45
C ILE A 645 8.83 16.18 -18.17
N SER A 646 9.54 16.48 -17.09
CA SER A 646 10.65 15.60 -16.68
C SER A 646 10.04 14.30 -16.16
N PRO A 647 10.19 13.13 -16.82
CA PRO A 647 10.31 11.91 -16.04
C PRO A 647 11.49 12.19 -15.13
N ILE A 648 11.31 12.19 -13.81
CA ILE A 648 12.32 12.77 -12.90
C ILE A 648 13.59 11.96 -13.05
N SER A 649 14.41 12.36 -13.99
CA SER A 649 15.65 11.78 -14.33
C SER A 649 16.29 12.63 -15.42
N LEU A 650 16.83 13.79 -15.05
CA LEU A 650 18.16 14.29 -15.46
C LEU A 650 18.47 15.62 -14.77
N SER A 651 18.93 15.52 -13.51
CA SER A 651 19.76 16.52 -12.81
C SER A 651 19.14 17.78 -12.19
N ALA A 652 17.84 17.83 -11.86
CA ALA A 652 17.28 19.02 -11.21
C ALA A 652 16.54 18.70 -9.90
N ARG A 653 16.82 19.52 -8.88
CA ARG A 653 16.01 19.69 -7.66
C ARG A 653 14.69 20.44 -7.94
N ASP A 654 14.36 20.66 -9.21
CA ASP A 654 13.16 21.37 -9.66
C ASP A 654 12.79 20.85 -11.06
N SER A 655 11.67 20.14 -11.22
CA SER A 655 10.89 20.11 -12.48
C SER A 655 9.77 19.04 -12.47
N LEU A 656 8.74 19.29 -11.65
CA LEU A 656 7.38 18.98 -12.08
C LEU A 656 7.04 19.93 -13.24
N GLY A 657 6.43 19.40 -14.32
CA GLY A 657 6.46 19.95 -15.67
C GLY A 657 6.46 21.48 -15.81
N PHE A 658 7.30 21.99 -16.72
CA PHE A 658 7.46 23.41 -17.03
C PHE A 658 7.30 23.64 -18.54
N GLN A 659 7.07 24.88 -18.93
CA GLN A 659 7.08 25.30 -20.33
C GLN A 659 8.38 26.02 -20.63
N ILE A 660 9.12 25.58 -21.63
CA ILE A 660 10.39 26.20 -22.03
C ILE A 660 10.26 26.88 -23.39
N SER A 661 10.89 28.03 -23.55
CA SER A 661 11.00 28.70 -24.84
C SER A 661 12.42 29.25 -25.03
N GLU A 662 12.93 29.12 -26.25
CA GLU A 662 14.17 29.78 -26.68
C GLU A 662 13.90 31.03 -27.52
N GLY A 663 12.69 31.18 -28.07
CA GLY A 663 12.29 32.30 -28.93
C GLY A 663 12.34 33.64 -28.22
N ILE A 664 12.75 34.69 -28.94
CA ILE A 664 12.64 36.06 -28.43
C ILE A 664 11.25 36.57 -28.83
N ASN A 665 10.56 37.22 -27.90
CA ASN A 665 9.17 37.67 -28.02
C ASN A 665 8.11 36.58 -27.94
N ASP A 666 8.47 35.36 -27.57
CA ASP A 666 7.49 34.34 -27.22
C ASP A 666 6.65 34.81 -26.02
N GLU A 667 5.35 34.54 -26.07
CA GLU A 667 4.36 35.14 -25.17
C GLU A 667 3.54 34.08 -24.41
N ILE A 668 3.12 34.42 -23.20
CA ILE A 668 2.17 33.66 -22.37
C ILE A 668 0.98 34.58 -22.09
N PHE A 669 -0.23 34.07 -22.28
CA PHE A 669 -1.47 34.81 -22.02
C PHE A 669 -2.38 34.05 -21.06
N PHE A 670 -3.04 34.80 -20.17
CA PHE A 670 -4.09 34.31 -19.30
C PHE A 670 -4.88 35.49 -18.72
N VAL A 671 -6.08 35.23 -18.19
CA VAL A 671 -6.87 36.21 -17.46
C VAL A 671 -6.75 35.90 -15.96
N PHE A 672 -6.46 36.91 -15.16
CA PHE A 672 -6.37 36.83 -13.71
C PHE A 672 -7.54 37.56 -13.08
N GLU A 673 -8.18 36.99 -12.07
CA GLU A 673 -9.18 37.64 -11.24
C GLU A 673 -8.74 37.68 -9.78
N GLY A 674 -8.30 38.85 -9.29
CA GLY A 674 -7.80 39.05 -7.93
C GLY A 674 -7.00 40.35 -7.82
N ASP A 675 -6.22 40.51 -6.74
CA ASP A 675 -5.43 41.73 -6.49
C ASP A 675 -3.90 41.51 -6.46
N LYS A 676 -3.44 40.25 -6.36
CA LYS A 676 -2.02 39.89 -6.37
C LYS A 676 -1.74 38.54 -7.03
N LEU A 677 -0.58 38.46 -7.67
CA LEU A 677 -0.05 37.21 -8.19
C LEU A 677 1.48 37.19 -8.19
N GLU A 678 2.05 36.00 -8.23
CA GLU A 678 3.48 35.75 -8.28
C GLU A 678 3.78 34.80 -9.45
N LEU A 679 4.56 35.28 -10.42
CA LEU A 679 5.01 34.48 -11.56
C LEU A 679 6.23 33.66 -11.14
N LEU A 680 6.24 32.38 -11.50
CA LEU A 680 7.30 31.42 -11.13
C LEU A 680 8.09 30.96 -12.35
N PHE A 681 9.41 30.99 -12.23
CA PHE A 681 10.36 30.60 -13.27
C PHE A 681 11.46 29.71 -12.71
N LEU A 682 12.12 28.94 -13.57
CA LEU A 682 13.36 28.24 -13.21
C LEU A 682 14.57 29.14 -13.43
N GLU A 683 15.55 29.03 -12.52
CA GLU A 683 16.81 29.75 -12.61
C GLU A 683 17.73 29.19 -13.72
N ASP A 684 18.16 30.04 -14.66
CA ASP A 684 19.27 29.75 -15.58
C ASP A 684 20.49 30.58 -15.16
N LYS A 685 21.48 29.93 -14.55
CA LYS A 685 22.70 30.57 -14.03
C LYS A 685 23.50 31.37 -15.06
N HIS A 686 23.25 31.16 -16.36
CA HIS A 686 24.00 31.82 -17.42
C HIS A 686 23.31 33.06 -17.99
N ASN A 687 21.98 33.17 -17.91
CA ASN A 687 21.22 34.23 -18.58
C ASN A 687 20.20 34.88 -17.64
N PRO A 688 20.25 36.22 -17.40
CA PRO A 688 19.25 36.88 -16.58
C PRO A 688 17.86 36.83 -17.24
N ILE A 689 16.81 36.76 -16.41
CA ILE A 689 15.44 36.82 -16.90
C ILE A 689 15.05 38.27 -17.21
N GLU A 690 14.68 38.50 -18.47
CA GLU A 690 14.13 39.74 -18.98
C GLU A 690 12.77 39.48 -19.63
N ILE A 691 11.74 40.13 -19.10
CA ILE A 691 10.36 40.00 -19.58
C ILE A 691 9.66 41.35 -19.62
N ASN A 692 8.69 41.48 -20.52
CA ASN A 692 7.65 42.49 -20.40
C ASN A 692 6.38 41.82 -19.88
N VAL A 693 5.77 42.38 -18.84
CA VAL A 693 4.43 41.98 -18.41
C VAL A 693 3.47 43.10 -18.77
N TYR A 694 2.42 42.75 -19.50
CA TYR A 694 1.32 43.64 -19.84
C TYR A 694 0.11 43.26 -18.99
N ILE A 695 -0.52 44.23 -18.35
CA ILE A 695 -1.73 44.07 -17.54
C ILE A 695 -2.77 45.07 -18.08
N ASP A 696 -3.87 44.58 -18.67
CA ASP A 696 -4.93 45.41 -19.26
C ASP A 696 -4.44 46.60 -20.11
N HIS A 697 -3.39 46.40 -20.91
CA HIS A 697 -2.69 47.39 -21.76
C HIS A 697 -1.49 48.11 -21.12
N ASN A 698 -1.32 48.10 -19.80
CA ASN A 698 -0.16 48.71 -19.15
C ASN A 698 1.06 47.79 -19.21
N LYS A 699 2.13 48.25 -19.86
CA LYS A 699 3.41 47.53 -19.94
C LYS A 699 4.32 47.86 -18.76
N LYS A 700 4.81 46.84 -18.07
CA LYS A 700 5.94 46.94 -17.14
C LYS A 700 7.07 46.04 -17.61
N HIS A 701 8.28 46.61 -17.71
CA HIS A 701 9.48 45.84 -18.02
C HIS A 701 10.12 45.35 -16.73
N TYR A 702 10.48 44.08 -16.68
CA TYR A 702 11.14 43.47 -15.53
C TYR A 702 12.45 42.84 -15.97
N THR A 703 13.51 43.20 -15.25
CA THR A 703 14.83 42.58 -15.33
C THR A 703 15.16 42.09 -13.94
N LYS A 704 15.42 40.79 -13.77
CA LYS A 704 15.87 40.25 -12.48
C LYS A 704 17.25 39.63 -12.67
N LYS A 705 18.26 40.33 -12.14
CA LYS A 705 19.64 39.86 -12.09
C LYS A 705 19.84 38.92 -10.89
N TYR A 706 20.66 37.90 -11.07
CA TYR A 706 21.00 36.95 -10.02
C TYR A 706 21.66 37.65 -8.84
N THR A 707 21.17 37.41 -7.62
CA THR A 707 21.87 37.79 -6.39
C THR A 707 22.51 36.54 -5.85
N ASN A 708 23.85 36.53 -5.75
CA ASN A 708 24.58 35.46 -5.07
C ASN A 708 24.07 35.40 -3.63
N PHE A 709 23.26 34.41 -3.26
CA PHE A 709 23.17 33.78 -1.91
C PHE A 709 21.91 32.89 -1.79
N ASN A 710 22.03 31.61 -2.15
CA ASN A 710 21.61 30.42 -1.38
C ASN A 710 21.56 29.19 -2.30
N LEU A 711 22.35 28.16 -1.98
CA LEU A 711 22.47 26.89 -2.72
C LEU A 711 21.19 26.00 -2.71
N ASN A 712 20.06 26.51 -2.20
CA ASN A 712 18.87 25.72 -1.85
C ASN A 712 17.55 26.21 -2.50
N LYS A 713 17.56 27.16 -3.45
CA LYS A 713 16.35 27.54 -4.21
C LYS A 713 16.70 27.84 -5.68
N ASN A 714 16.33 26.99 -6.64
CA ASN A 714 16.44 27.29 -8.09
C ASN A 714 15.13 27.89 -8.67
N GLU A 715 14.26 28.46 -7.83
CA GLU A 715 13.02 29.11 -8.24
C GLU A 715 13.20 30.63 -8.21
N LEU A 716 13.05 31.27 -9.36
CA LEU A 716 12.94 32.72 -9.45
C LEU A 716 11.46 33.09 -9.44
N SER A 717 11.08 34.01 -8.57
CA SER A 717 9.72 34.54 -8.54
C SER A 717 9.64 36.04 -8.81
N LEU A 718 8.55 36.49 -9.43
CA LEU A 718 8.23 37.89 -9.64
C LEU A 718 6.82 38.19 -9.09
N SER A 719 6.76 38.92 -7.98
CA SER A 719 5.51 39.35 -7.37
C SER A 719 4.94 40.59 -8.07
N ILE A 720 3.66 40.52 -8.40
CA ILE A 720 2.83 41.61 -8.93
C ILE A 720 1.74 41.84 -7.89
N ASN A 721 1.83 42.96 -7.18
CA ASN A 721 0.93 43.31 -6.08
C ASN A 721 0.22 44.64 -6.36
N ASN A 722 -0.79 44.96 -5.55
CA ASN A 722 -1.55 46.21 -5.60
C ASN A 722 -2.28 46.41 -6.93
N LEU A 723 -2.87 45.35 -7.47
CA LEU A 723 -3.85 45.48 -8.55
C LEU A 723 -5.22 45.80 -7.94
N ASP A 724 -6.05 46.52 -8.67
CA ASP A 724 -7.45 46.71 -8.27
C ASP A 724 -8.16 45.36 -8.33
N TYR A 725 -8.86 44.94 -7.27
CA TYR A 725 -9.51 43.62 -7.27
C TYR A 725 -10.50 43.49 -8.44
N GLY A 726 -10.19 42.62 -9.40
CA GLY A 726 -11.00 42.45 -10.61
C GLY A 726 -10.32 41.56 -11.64
N LYS A 727 -10.90 41.49 -12.84
CA LYS A 727 -10.36 40.73 -13.97
C LYS A 727 -9.33 41.55 -14.74
N HIS A 728 -8.15 40.97 -14.92
CA HIS A 728 -7.01 41.52 -15.62
C HIS A 728 -6.54 40.59 -16.73
N ASN A 729 -6.32 41.11 -17.92
CA ASN A 729 -5.67 40.40 -19.01
C ASN A 729 -4.16 40.48 -18.84
N LEU A 730 -3.51 39.33 -18.63
CA LEU A 730 -2.06 39.24 -18.56
C LEU A 730 -1.48 38.73 -19.86
N ARG A 731 -0.41 39.41 -20.28
CA ARG A 731 0.49 38.94 -21.33
C ARG A 731 1.93 39.08 -20.85
N ILE A 732 2.64 37.96 -20.79
CA ILE A 732 4.07 37.92 -20.46
C ILE A 732 4.82 37.70 -21.76
N GLN A 733 5.82 38.52 -22.05
CA GLN A 733 6.61 38.44 -23.27
C GLN A 733 8.08 38.31 -22.91
N LYS A 734 8.71 37.23 -23.38
CA LYS A 734 10.14 36.95 -23.21
C LYS A 734 10.99 37.95 -23.99
N ARG A 735 12.01 38.51 -23.32
CA ARG A 735 13.01 39.40 -23.94
C ARG A 735 14.45 38.92 -23.74
N SER A 736 14.69 38.04 -22.78
CA SER A 736 16.01 37.44 -22.56
C SER A 736 16.46 36.57 -23.74
N LYS A 737 17.78 36.57 -23.99
CA LYS A 737 18.45 35.60 -24.86
C LYS A 737 18.67 34.29 -24.06
N GLY A 738 18.61 33.16 -24.75
CA GLY A 738 18.71 31.83 -24.12
C GLY A 738 17.35 31.25 -23.71
N SER A 739 17.39 30.06 -23.09
CA SER A 739 16.20 29.31 -22.72
C SER A 739 15.49 29.96 -21.52
N PHE A 740 14.16 29.92 -21.51
CA PHE A 740 13.31 30.53 -20.50
C PHE A 740 12.25 29.53 -20.07
N ALA A 741 12.28 29.13 -18.81
CA ALA A 741 11.40 28.11 -18.27
C ALA A 741 10.37 28.70 -17.30
N PHE A 742 9.11 28.64 -17.69
CA PHE A 742 7.96 29.06 -16.91
C PHE A 742 7.34 27.89 -16.15
N LYS A 743 7.15 28.06 -14.84
CA LYS A 743 6.67 27.00 -13.94
C LYS A 743 5.19 27.18 -13.57
N GLY A 744 4.69 28.41 -13.60
CA GLY A 744 3.30 28.71 -13.27
C GLY A 744 3.12 30.03 -12.51
N VAL A 745 1.98 30.15 -11.83
CA VAL A 745 1.56 31.36 -11.11
C VAL A 745 1.00 30.98 -9.76
N LYS A 746 1.45 31.67 -8.70
CA LYS A 746 0.79 31.67 -7.38
C LYS A 746 -0.10 32.88 -7.26
N THR A 747 -1.30 32.75 -6.72
CA THR A 747 -2.24 33.88 -6.55
C THR A 747 -3.28 33.57 -5.49
N ASP A 748 -3.93 34.57 -4.91
CA ASP A 748 -5.14 34.38 -4.09
C ASP A 748 -6.44 34.32 -4.93
N GLY A 749 -6.36 34.82 -6.16
CA GLY A 749 -7.47 34.88 -7.09
C GLY A 749 -7.64 33.62 -7.96
N ALA A 750 -8.37 33.76 -9.06
CA ALA A 750 -8.55 32.70 -10.06
C ALA A 750 -7.85 33.05 -11.37
N LEU A 751 -7.29 32.05 -12.05
CA LEU A 751 -6.82 32.20 -13.43
C LEU A 751 -7.82 31.57 -14.39
N TYR A 752 -7.95 32.16 -15.57
CA TYR A 752 -8.81 31.71 -16.67
C TYR A 752 -8.04 31.71 -17.98
N HIS A 753 -8.38 30.78 -18.86
CA HIS A 753 -7.88 30.83 -20.23
C HIS A 753 -8.51 32.01 -20.99
N ILE A 754 -7.78 32.61 -21.92
CA ILE A 754 -8.28 33.74 -22.75
C ILE A 754 -9.49 33.39 -23.63
N ASP A 755 -9.72 32.10 -23.84
CA ASP A 755 -10.85 31.54 -24.59
C ASP A 755 -11.92 30.91 -23.69
N GLU A 756 -11.76 31.04 -22.37
CA GLU A 756 -12.74 30.54 -21.42
C GLU A 756 -13.99 31.42 -21.41
N VAL A 757 -15.14 30.78 -21.55
CA VAL A 757 -16.45 31.41 -21.40
C VAL A 757 -17.11 30.98 -20.10
N GLN A 758 -18.01 31.83 -19.60
CA GLN A 758 -18.70 31.59 -18.34
C GLN A 758 -20.03 30.87 -18.56
N ASN A 759 -20.70 31.13 -19.69
CA ASN A 759 -22.00 30.58 -20.05
C ASN A 759 -21.94 29.80 -21.36
N TYR A 760 -22.89 28.88 -21.56
CA TYR A 760 -22.92 28.02 -22.75
C TYR A 760 -23.33 28.77 -24.00
N GLU A 761 -24.15 29.79 -23.86
CA GLU A 761 -24.59 30.65 -24.95
C GLU A 761 -23.39 31.32 -25.64
N ASP A 762 -22.35 31.63 -24.85
CA ASP A 762 -21.13 32.27 -25.30
C ASP A 762 -20.15 31.29 -25.98
N LEU A 763 -20.38 29.97 -25.88
CA LEU A 763 -19.56 28.96 -26.56
C LEU A 763 -19.68 29.09 -28.08
N LYS A 764 -18.52 29.20 -28.72
CA LYS A 764 -18.31 29.13 -30.16
C LYS A 764 -17.17 28.15 -30.43
N ILE A 765 -17.06 27.63 -31.65
CA ILE A 765 -15.97 26.73 -32.04
C ILE A 765 -14.60 27.34 -31.63
N GLY A 766 -13.80 26.57 -30.88
CA GLY A 766 -12.52 26.95 -30.30
C GLY A 766 -12.58 27.60 -28.90
N LYS A 767 -13.75 28.10 -28.47
CA LYS A 767 -13.97 28.55 -27.08
C LYS A 767 -14.11 27.35 -26.14
N ARG A 768 -13.81 27.56 -24.87
CA ARG A 768 -13.79 26.50 -23.85
C ARG A 768 -14.56 26.86 -22.61
N ILE A 769 -15.03 25.84 -21.90
CA ILE A 769 -15.72 25.98 -20.62
C ILE A 769 -15.11 25.01 -19.60
N ARG A 770 -14.89 25.50 -18.38
CA ARG A 770 -14.24 24.72 -17.31
C ARG A 770 -15.24 23.83 -16.60
N TRP A 771 -14.84 22.59 -16.36
CA TRP A 771 -15.60 21.60 -15.60
C TRP A 771 -14.72 20.91 -14.57
N ASP A 772 -15.34 20.43 -13.50
CA ASP A 772 -14.69 19.56 -12.52
C ASP A 772 -15.11 18.11 -12.79
N TYR A 773 -14.16 17.19 -12.71
CA TYR A 773 -14.41 15.74 -12.82
C TYR A 773 -13.81 15.02 -11.62
N SER A 774 -14.60 14.12 -11.04
CA SER A 774 -14.18 13.26 -9.93
C SER A 774 -14.59 11.82 -10.15
N ALA A 775 -13.68 10.86 -9.97
CA ALA A 775 -13.97 9.44 -10.08
C ALA A 775 -13.15 8.61 -9.09
N SER A 776 -13.75 7.52 -8.57
CA SER A 776 -13.05 6.49 -7.80
C SER A 776 -12.38 5.46 -8.71
N TYR A 777 -11.53 4.60 -8.14
CA TYR A 777 -10.78 3.61 -8.91
C TYR A 777 -11.71 2.77 -9.77
N ASN A 778 -11.45 2.73 -11.08
CA ASN A 778 -12.17 1.85 -11.99
C ASN A 778 -13.70 2.07 -12.00
N GLU A 779 -14.17 3.28 -11.67
CA GLU A 779 -15.57 3.70 -11.78
C GLU A 779 -15.71 4.86 -12.77
N ALA A 780 -16.85 4.97 -13.46
CA ALA A 780 -17.15 6.16 -14.25
C ALA A 780 -17.44 7.33 -13.30
N GLY A 781 -16.81 8.47 -13.55
CA GLY A 781 -16.88 9.62 -12.65
C GLY A 781 -18.10 10.50 -12.85
N ILE A 782 -18.12 11.54 -12.02
CA ILE A 782 -19.17 12.55 -11.97
C ILE A 782 -18.58 13.87 -12.50
N PHE A 783 -19.28 14.45 -13.46
CA PHE A 783 -19.01 15.78 -13.98
C PHE A 783 -19.81 16.83 -13.19
N ASN A 784 -19.13 17.87 -12.74
CA ASN A 784 -19.73 19.00 -12.02
C ASN A 784 -19.36 20.32 -12.72
N PRO A 785 -20.25 21.33 -12.73
CA PRO A 785 -19.87 22.70 -13.05
C PRO A 785 -18.70 23.13 -12.16
N SER A 786 -17.66 23.72 -12.76
CA SER A 786 -16.42 24.00 -12.02
C SER A 786 -16.61 25.05 -10.94
N ASP A 787 -16.12 24.74 -9.74
CA ASP A 787 -15.91 25.74 -8.70
C ASP A 787 -14.62 26.51 -9.04
N LYS A 788 -14.80 27.66 -9.70
CA LYS A 788 -13.72 28.53 -10.16
C LYS A 788 -12.81 29.05 -9.03
N SER A 789 -13.23 28.90 -7.78
CA SER A 789 -12.38 29.15 -6.62
C SER A 789 -11.27 28.10 -6.45
N LYS A 790 -11.39 26.91 -7.05
CA LYS A 790 -10.36 25.86 -7.03
C LYS A 790 -9.32 26.09 -8.14
N ALA A 791 -8.05 25.89 -7.81
CA ALA A 791 -6.94 25.98 -8.77
C ALA A 791 -6.42 24.61 -9.23
N HIS A 792 -7.06 23.53 -8.80
CA HIS A 792 -6.54 22.19 -9.01
C HIS A 792 -7.07 21.59 -10.32
N PHE A 793 -6.20 21.44 -11.32
CA PHE A 793 -6.51 20.79 -12.60
C PHE A 793 -6.09 19.31 -12.61
N ILE A 794 -6.85 18.47 -13.31
CA ILE A 794 -6.44 17.10 -13.64
C ILE A 794 -5.21 17.17 -14.53
N PRO A 795 -4.11 16.44 -14.24
CA PRO A 795 -2.90 16.54 -15.06
C PRO A 795 -3.12 16.02 -16.50
N PRO A 796 -2.38 16.54 -17.51
CA PRO A 796 -2.46 16.08 -18.91
C PRO A 796 -2.35 14.56 -19.12
N TRP A 797 -1.54 13.88 -18.30
CA TRP A 797 -1.34 12.42 -18.34
C TRP A 797 -2.41 11.62 -17.57
N SER A 798 -3.48 12.28 -17.12
CA SER A 798 -4.60 11.72 -16.37
C SER A 798 -4.24 11.17 -14.97
N ALA A 799 -5.27 11.04 -14.13
CA ALA A 799 -5.21 10.34 -12.85
C ALA A 799 -6.06 9.06 -12.88
N ILE A 800 -5.72 8.10 -12.01
CA ILE A 800 -6.52 6.87 -11.84
C ILE A 800 -7.82 7.20 -11.10
N GLU A 801 -7.70 8.05 -10.08
CA GLU A 801 -8.78 8.59 -9.25
C GLU A 801 -8.76 10.11 -9.39
N PRO A 802 -9.18 10.65 -10.54
CA PRO A 802 -9.16 12.08 -10.79
C PRO A 802 -10.11 12.79 -9.83
N ASN A 803 -9.72 13.99 -9.39
CA ASN A 803 -10.55 14.94 -8.67
C ASN A 803 -10.01 16.34 -8.95
N GLY A 804 -10.48 17.00 -10.01
CA GLY A 804 -9.98 18.32 -10.38
C GLY A 804 -10.64 18.88 -11.64
N SER A 805 -10.21 20.08 -12.03
CA SER A 805 -10.73 20.80 -13.18
C SER A 805 -10.06 20.38 -14.50
N PHE A 806 -10.77 20.57 -15.60
CA PHE A 806 -10.27 20.48 -16.98
C PHE A 806 -11.15 21.36 -17.88
N TYR A 807 -10.82 21.44 -19.17
CA TYR A 807 -11.64 22.18 -20.13
C TYR A 807 -12.37 21.28 -21.11
N PHE A 808 -13.63 21.60 -21.37
CA PHE A 808 -14.32 21.22 -22.59
C PHE A 808 -14.14 22.31 -23.63
N ILE A 809 -13.63 21.96 -24.81
CA ILE A 809 -13.45 22.88 -25.95
C ILE A 809 -14.55 22.59 -26.96
N MET A 810 -15.29 23.61 -27.40
CA MET A 810 -16.29 23.44 -28.45
C MET A 810 -15.62 23.20 -29.79
N VAL A 811 -15.98 22.10 -30.46
CA VAL A 811 -15.35 21.67 -31.71
C VAL A 811 -16.30 21.65 -32.91
N ASP A 812 -17.60 21.51 -32.68
CA ASP A 812 -18.62 21.49 -33.74
C ASP A 812 -20.00 21.92 -33.21
N GLU A 813 -20.94 22.16 -34.12
CA GLU A 813 -22.35 22.37 -33.84
C GLU A 813 -23.20 21.62 -34.87
N LEU A 814 -23.92 20.59 -34.43
CA LEU A 814 -24.70 19.70 -35.30
C LEU A 814 -26.17 19.76 -34.89
N GLU A 815 -27.04 20.13 -35.84
CA GLU A 815 -28.50 20.18 -35.61
C GLU A 815 -28.91 21.04 -34.38
N GLY A 816 -28.12 22.08 -34.08
CA GLY A 816 -28.33 22.97 -32.92
C GLY A 816 -27.77 22.46 -31.59
N GLN A 817 -27.08 21.31 -31.58
CA GLN A 817 -26.35 20.78 -30.43
C GLN A 817 -24.87 21.14 -30.52
N LYS A 818 -24.31 21.67 -29.43
CA LYS A 818 -22.88 21.99 -29.34
C LYS A 818 -22.10 20.74 -28.96
N LEU A 819 -21.09 20.41 -29.75
CA LEU A 819 -20.16 19.31 -29.48
C LEU A 819 -18.90 19.86 -28.82
N LEU A 820 -18.56 19.35 -27.63
CA LEU A 820 -17.36 19.72 -26.91
C LEU A 820 -16.48 18.51 -26.59
N ILE A 821 -15.16 18.67 -26.58
CA ILE A 821 -14.21 17.60 -26.26
C ILE A 821 -13.31 18.04 -25.12
N SER A 822 -13.01 17.12 -24.20
CA SER A 822 -12.08 17.41 -23.11
C SER A 822 -10.67 17.69 -23.65
N ASP A 823 -10.02 18.73 -23.12
CA ASP A 823 -8.68 19.18 -23.53
C ASP A 823 -7.57 18.18 -23.18
N ARG A 824 -7.86 17.18 -22.35
CA ARG A 824 -6.94 16.12 -21.90
C ARG A 824 -7.66 14.79 -21.69
N ASN A 825 -6.89 13.76 -21.35
CA ASN A 825 -7.45 12.54 -20.79
C ASN A 825 -7.83 12.78 -19.33
N ILE A 826 -9.07 12.46 -18.97
CA ILE A 826 -9.64 12.81 -17.67
C ILE A 826 -9.53 11.69 -16.64
N GLN A 827 -9.45 10.42 -17.07
CA GLN A 827 -9.28 9.25 -16.19
C GLN A 827 -8.46 8.15 -16.86
N LYS A 828 -7.72 7.34 -16.10
CA LYS A 828 -7.04 6.14 -16.61
C LYS A 828 -7.36 4.90 -15.77
N GLU A 829 -7.15 3.72 -16.35
CA GLU A 829 -7.41 2.42 -15.73
C GLU A 829 -8.90 2.12 -15.40
N ILE A 830 -9.82 2.63 -16.20
CA ILE A 830 -11.26 2.33 -16.10
C ILE A 830 -11.64 1.12 -16.99
N ALA A 831 -12.40 0.17 -16.44
CA ALA A 831 -12.88 -1.00 -17.16
C ALA A 831 -13.96 -0.64 -18.19
N PHE A 832 -13.94 -1.31 -19.34
CA PHE A 832 -14.89 -1.07 -20.43
C PHE A 832 -16.37 -1.17 -20.00
N GLY A 833 -16.71 -2.14 -19.14
CA GLY A 833 -18.08 -2.28 -18.63
C GLY A 833 -18.56 -1.06 -17.83
N LYS A 834 -17.64 -0.33 -17.20
CA LYS A 834 -17.94 0.89 -16.43
C LYS A 834 -18.11 2.08 -17.35
N ILE A 835 -17.24 2.22 -18.35
CA ILE A 835 -17.40 3.21 -19.43
C ILE A 835 -18.77 3.06 -20.12
N LYS A 836 -19.17 1.82 -20.42
CA LYS A 836 -20.46 1.52 -21.07
C LYS A 836 -21.67 1.83 -20.19
N SER A 837 -21.49 1.84 -18.87
CA SER A 837 -22.57 2.17 -17.93
C SER A 837 -22.93 3.66 -17.94
N GLY A 838 -22.12 4.49 -18.61
CA GLY A 838 -22.35 5.93 -18.75
C GLY A 838 -21.63 6.74 -17.67
N PHE A 839 -21.57 8.06 -17.88
CA PHE A 839 -21.05 9.03 -16.91
C PHE A 839 -22.20 9.75 -16.20
N GLU A 840 -21.97 10.20 -14.98
CA GLU A 840 -22.94 11.00 -14.23
C GLU A 840 -22.66 12.51 -14.39
N ILE A 841 -23.72 13.31 -14.46
CA ILE A 841 -23.64 14.77 -14.54
C ILE A 841 -24.49 15.35 -13.40
N ASN A 842 -23.85 16.04 -12.45
CA ASN A 842 -24.54 16.71 -11.36
C ASN A 842 -24.93 18.14 -11.74
N SER A 843 -26.22 18.40 -11.84
CA SER A 843 -26.79 19.73 -12.10
C SER A 843 -27.17 20.43 -10.79
N VAL A 844 -26.21 21.10 -10.13
CA VAL A 844 -26.54 21.98 -9.00
C VAL A 844 -26.93 23.37 -9.54
N LYS A 845 -28.18 23.78 -9.28
CA LYS A 845 -28.81 25.08 -9.59
C LYS A 845 -27.87 26.25 -9.28
N PRO A 846 -27.45 27.05 -10.29
CA PRO A 846 -28.34 27.94 -11.07
C PRO A 846 -28.47 27.57 -12.56
N PHE A 847 -27.94 26.41 -12.96
CA PHE A 847 -27.61 26.06 -14.34
C PHE A 847 -28.77 25.66 -15.27
N LEU A 848 -30.02 25.69 -14.79
CA LEU A 848 -31.19 25.16 -15.51
C LEU A 848 -32.48 25.96 -15.22
N GLU A 849 -32.37 27.29 -15.14
CA GLU A 849 -33.53 28.18 -15.41
C GLU A 849 -33.56 28.68 -16.87
N LEU A 850 -32.95 27.92 -17.79
CA LEU A 850 -33.07 28.13 -19.23
C LEU A 850 -33.68 26.88 -19.88
N ARG A 851 -35.02 26.83 -19.82
CA ARG A 851 -35.98 25.98 -20.56
C ARG A 851 -35.84 24.46 -20.35
N ASP A 852 -36.99 23.79 -20.20
CA ASP A 852 -37.18 22.34 -20.01
C ASP A 852 -36.65 21.40 -21.13
N HIS A 853 -35.70 21.85 -21.96
CA HIS A 853 -35.37 21.20 -23.25
C HIS A 853 -33.87 21.02 -23.56
N ILE A 854 -32.93 21.41 -22.70
CA ILE A 854 -31.49 21.16 -22.95
C ILE A 854 -31.08 19.80 -22.35
N LYS A 855 -30.69 18.85 -23.20
CA LYS A 855 -30.18 17.52 -22.79
C LYS A 855 -28.66 17.50 -22.92
N ALA A 856 -27.95 17.44 -21.80
CA ALA A 856 -26.51 17.21 -21.79
C ALA A 856 -26.21 15.70 -21.76
N ASP A 857 -25.33 15.23 -22.63
CA ASP A 857 -24.84 13.85 -22.67
C ASP A 857 -23.30 13.82 -22.72
N VAL A 858 -22.69 12.94 -21.92
CA VAL A 858 -21.24 12.75 -21.92
C VAL A 858 -20.92 11.31 -22.28
N ARG A 859 -20.06 11.14 -23.26
CA ARG A 859 -19.61 9.83 -23.74
C ARG A 859 -18.11 9.84 -24.08
N PRO A 860 -17.47 8.68 -24.21
CA PRO A 860 -16.12 8.62 -24.76
C PRO A 860 -16.09 9.08 -26.22
N ILE A 861 -14.93 9.56 -26.65
CA ILE A 861 -14.69 9.90 -28.06
C ILE A 861 -14.73 8.64 -28.94
N THR A 862 -15.30 8.77 -30.15
CA THR A 862 -15.40 7.65 -31.10
C THR A 862 -14.28 7.63 -32.13
N SER A 863 -14.00 6.43 -32.64
CA SER A 863 -13.05 6.18 -33.73
C SER A 863 -13.52 5.05 -34.65
N ASN A 864 -13.04 5.04 -35.90
CA ASN A 864 -13.39 4.03 -36.90
C ASN A 864 -12.61 2.72 -36.72
N HIS A 865 -13.27 1.60 -37.06
CA HIS A 865 -12.72 0.24 -37.03
C HIS A 865 -11.67 -0.04 -38.12
N ASN A 866 -11.79 0.62 -39.27
CA ASN A 866 -10.96 0.37 -40.46
C ASN A 866 -10.05 1.58 -40.73
N GLU A 867 -8.91 1.33 -41.39
CA GLU A 867 -7.85 2.26 -41.81
C GLU A 867 -8.30 3.43 -42.71
N ASP A 868 -9.61 3.67 -42.86
CA ASP A 868 -10.13 4.90 -43.45
C ASP A 868 -10.10 6.03 -42.41
N ILE A 869 -8.88 6.56 -42.25
CA ILE A 869 -8.40 7.50 -41.22
C ILE A 869 -9.16 8.85 -41.22
N LYS A 870 -10.00 9.15 -42.22
CA LYS A 870 -10.50 10.51 -42.45
C LYS A 870 -11.81 10.91 -41.73
N ASN A 871 -12.50 9.97 -41.06
CA ASN A 871 -13.85 10.22 -40.51
C ASN A 871 -14.04 9.88 -39.02
N SER A 872 -12.98 9.73 -38.21
CA SER A 872 -13.14 9.58 -36.76
C SER A 872 -13.29 10.93 -36.05
N GLU A 873 -13.98 10.99 -34.91
CA GLU A 873 -14.01 12.21 -34.09
C GLU A 873 -12.63 12.61 -33.58
N TRP A 874 -11.79 11.62 -33.24
CA TRP A 874 -10.39 11.83 -32.88
C TRP A 874 -9.61 12.51 -34.01
N ASP A 875 -9.66 11.97 -35.23
CA ASP A 875 -8.90 12.51 -36.36
C ASP A 875 -9.49 13.86 -36.81
N LYS A 876 -10.82 14.02 -36.81
CA LYS A 876 -11.50 15.26 -37.22
C LYS A 876 -11.25 16.41 -36.24
N TYR A 877 -11.49 16.19 -34.96
CA TYR A 877 -11.54 17.27 -33.97
C TYR A 877 -10.29 17.40 -33.10
N ILE A 878 -9.42 16.39 -33.08
CA ILE A 878 -8.13 16.49 -32.38
C ILE A 878 -7.05 16.66 -33.43
N VAL A 879 -6.70 15.60 -34.17
CA VAL A 879 -5.51 15.57 -35.04
C VAL A 879 -5.52 16.65 -36.13
N ASN A 880 -6.67 16.89 -36.78
CA ASN A 880 -6.77 17.83 -37.89
C ASN A 880 -7.40 19.19 -37.50
N SER A 881 -7.66 19.42 -36.21
CA SER A 881 -8.31 20.65 -35.77
C SER A 881 -7.38 21.86 -35.86
N THR A 882 -7.94 22.99 -36.29
CA THR A 882 -7.29 24.31 -36.24
C THR A 882 -8.30 25.34 -35.75
N TYR A 883 -7.82 26.29 -34.94
CA TYR A 883 -8.63 27.36 -34.36
C TYR A 883 -7.88 28.68 -34.45
N SER A 884 -8.57 29.81 -34.24
CA SER A 884 -7.99 31.15 -34.41
C SER A 884 -6.68 31.38 -33.63
N ASN A 885 -6.58 30.80 -32.43
CA ASN A 885 -5.38 30.88 -31.58
C ASN A 885 -4.44 29.66 -31.71
N TYR A 886 -4.85 28.60 -32.43
CA TYR A 886 -4.11 27.34 -32.58
C TYR A 886 -4.08 26.95 -34.05
N THR A 887 -3.09 27.45 -34.76
CA THR A 887 -2.98 27.30 -36.23
C THR A 887 -2.29 26.00 -36.65
N ILE A 888 -1.65 25.30 -35.71
CA ILE A 888 -1.05 23.98 -35.92
C ILE A 888 -2.17 22.93 -35.88
N PRO A 889 -2.35 22.10 -36.92
CA PRO A 889 -3.29 21.00 -36.89
C PRO A 889 -3.02 20.07 -35.69
N GLY A 890 -4.02 19.91 -34.82
CA GLY A 890 -3.90 19.08 -33.63
C GLY A 890 -2.86 19.56 -32.63
N ASP A 891 -2.74 20.89 -32.49
CA ASP A 891 -1.84 21.52 -31.54
C ASP A 891 -1.86 20.84 -30.16
N ASN A 892 -0.70 20.35 -29.73
CA ASN A 892 -0.58 19.62 -28.47
C ASN A 892 -0.76 20.53 -27.24
N GLU A 893 -0.56 21.85 -27.37
CA GLU A 893 -0.87 22.79 -26.30
C GLU A 893 -2.36 22.93 -26.05
N LEU A 894 -3.18 22.69 -27.08
CA LEU A 894 -4.63 22.62 -26.93
C LEU A 894 -5.08 21.26 -26.38
N TRP A 895 -4.56 20.19 -26.98
CA TRP A 895 -5.17 18.86 -26.84
C TRP A 895 -4.43 17.90 -25.92
N ASN A 896 -3.22 18.20 -25.47
CA ASN A 896 -2.51 17.37 -24.49
C ASN A 896 -2.48 15.86 -24.86
N TRP A 897 -2.23 15.54 -26.13
CA TRP A 897 -2.43 14.19 -26.69
C TRP A 897 -1.14 13.52 -27.18
N GLU A 898 -0.05 14.28 -27.31
CA GLU A 898 1.27 13.73 -27.65
C GLU A 898 1.75 12.79 -26.54
N ASP A 899 2.30 11.64 -26.93
CA ASP A 899 2.76 10.56 -26.03
C ASP A 899 1.74 9.96 -25.05
N VAL A 900 0.48 10.41 -25.08
CA VAL A 900 -0.60 9.92 -24.24
C VAL A 900 -1.54 9.02 -25.06
N GLY A 901 -1.63 7.75 -24.66
CA GLY A 901 -2.60 6.82 -25.22
C GLY A 901 -4.01 7.11 -24.72
N THR A 902 -4.98 7.22 -25.63
CA THR A 902 -6.39 7.43 -25.34
C THR A 902 -7.24 6.24 -25.77
N VAL A 903 -8.20 5.86 -24.94
CA VAL A 903 -9.23 4.87 -25.26
C VAL A 903 -10.37 5.56 -26.00
N CYS A 904 -10.65 5.07 -27.21
CA CYS A 904 -11.78 5.49 -28.02
C CYS A 904 -12.75 4.33 -28.23
N LEU A 905 -14.04 4.63 -28.36
CA LEU A 905 -15.06 3.66 -28.75
C LEU A 905 -15.10 3.49 -30.26
N THR A 906 -15.45 2.31 -30.75
CA THR A 906 -15.70 2.13 -32.18
C THR A 906 -16.98 2.83 -32.60
N SER A 907 -17.09 3.23 -33.88
CA SER A 907 -18.27 3.95 -34.40
C SER A 907 -19.58 3.14 -34.28
N ASP A 908 -19.50 1.83 -34.17
CA ASP A 908 -20.63 0.93 -33.91
C ASP A 908 -20.78 0.53 -32.42
N TYR A 909 -19.98 1.12 -31.53
CA TYR A 909 -19.99 0.94 -30.07
C TYR A 909 -19.75 -0.51 -29.61
N LYS A 910 -19.15 -1.36 -30.44
CA LYS A 910 -18.92 -2.78 -30.10
C LYS A 910 -17.60 -3.04 -29.40
N ASP A 911 -16.53 -2.34 -29.78
CA ASP A 911 -15.19 -2.57 -29.26
C ASP A 911 -14.51 -1.25 -28.81
N ILE A 912 -13.38 -1.38 -28.11
CA ILE A 912 -12.49 -0.27 -27.75
C ILE A 912 -11.21 -0.33 -28.58
N ILE A 913 -10.71 0.82 -28.98
CA ILE A 913 -9.44 0.96 -29.69
C ILE A 913 -8.57 2.04 -29.03
N GLY A 914 -7.26 1.78 -28.98
CA GLY A 914 -6.28 2.75 -28.50
C GLY A 914 -5.87 3.71 -29.64
N ARG A 915 -5.79 5.00 -29.34
CA ARG A 915 -5.28 6.06 -30.24
C ARG A 915 -4.23 6.91 -29.52
N GLY A 916 -3.21 7.36 -30.23
CA GLY A 916 -2.10 8.17 -29.69
C GLY A 916 -0.72 7.52 -29.81
N LYS A 917 0.33 8.36 -29.82
CA LYS A 917 1.73 8.19 -30.26
C LYS A 917 1.93 8.35 -31.78
N SER A 918 2.57 9.47 -32.13
CA SER A 918 2.66 10.09 -33.45
C SER A 918 3.08 9.13 -34.57
N THR A 919 2.35 9.23 -35.69
CA THR A 919 2.43 8.42 -36.93
C THR A 919 2.18 6.93 -36.79
N VAL A 920 1.01 6.52 -37.32
CA VAL A 920 0.64 5.14 -37.61
C VAL A 920 1.75 4.47 -38.43
N ASN A 921 2.49 3.55 -37.80
CA ASN A 921 3.15 2.46 -38.51
C ASN A 921 2.61 1.14 -37.95
N TYR A 922 1.62 0.60 -38.65
CA TYR A 922 1.01 -0.70 -38.36
C TYR A 922 2.06 -1.80 -38.53
N GLY A 923 2.47 -2.39 -37.41
CA GLY A 923 3.34 -3.56 -37.41
C GLY A 923 3.06 -4.42 -36.19
N SER A 924 2.09 -5.32 -36.32
CA SER A 924 1.85 -6.47 -35.43
C SER A 924 1.25 -6.22 -34.03
N LEU A 925 -0.06 -6.01 -33.96
CA LEU A 925 -0.87 -6.55 -32.86
C LEU A 925 -1.98 -7.40 -33.47
N SER A 926 -1.75 -8.71 -33.47
CA SER A 926 -2.66 -9.75 -33.93
C SER A 926 -4.00 -9.73 -33.17
N LYS A 927 -5.09 -10.02 -33.91
CA LYS A 927 -6.47 -10.29 -33.47
C LYS A 927 -6.71 -10.20 -31.96
N LEU A 928 -7.33 -9.10 -31.55
CA LEU A 928 -7.73 -8.78 -30.18
C LEU A 928 -8.85 -9.73 -29.70
N SER A 929 -8.64 -10.36 -28.54
CA SER A 929 -9.64 -11.21 -27.87
C SER A 929 -10.59 -10.35 -27.03
N LYS A 930 -11.90 -10.65 -27.07
CA LYS A 930 -12.94 -10.04 -26.22
C LYS A 930 -12.72 -10.20 -24.71
N ASP A 931 -11.78 -11.06 -24.31
CA ASP A 931 -11.55 -11.44 -22.91
C ASP A 931 -10.32 -10.76 -22.28
N LYS A 932 -9.63 -9.84 -22.99
CA LYS A 932 -8.49 -9.08 -22.46
C LYS A 932 -8.86 -7.61 -22.21
N ILE A 933 -8.95 -7.24 -20.93
CA ILE A 933 -9.06 -5.84 -20.49
C ILE A 933 -7.69 -5.16 -20.68
N TYR A 934 -7.55 -4.32 -21.71
CA TYR A 934 -6.35 -3.52 -21.91
C TYR A 934 -6.32 -2.36 -20.89
N LYS A 935 -5.45 -2.49 -19.89
CA LYS A 935 -5.12 -1.44 -18.92
C LYS A 935 -3.82 -0.74 -19.34
N THR A 936 -3.88 0.35 -20.12
CA THR A 936 -2.75 1.30 -20.26
C THR A 936 -3.09 2.67 -20.92
N GLY A 937 -4.34 2.96 -21.34
CA GLY A 937 -4.74 4.26 -21.91
C GLY A 937 -5.66 5.08 -21.00
N GLY A 938 -5.61 6.42 -21.11
CA GLY A 938 -6.57 7.32 -20.47
C GLY A 938 -7.84 7.49 -21.31
N ILE A 939 -8.91 8.05 -20.75
CA ILE A 939 -10.16 8.32 -21.45
C ILE A 939 -10.31 9.81 -21.74
N ARG A 940 -10.70 10.11 -22.98
CA ARG A 940 -11.14 11.43 -23.41
C ARG A 940 -12.62 11.38 -23.70
N VAL A 941 -13.33 12.44 -23.34
CA VAL A 941 -14.78 12.50 -23.39
C VAL A 941 -15.27 13.60 -24.31
N VAL A 942 -16.45 13.36 -24.85
CA VAL A 942 -17.26 14.26 -25.66
C VAL A 942 -18.48 14.62 -24.84
N LEU A 943 -18.79 15.91 -24.77
CA LEU A 943 -19.99 16.48 -24.17
C LEU A 943 -20.84 17.07 -25.29
N THR A 944 -22.10 16.65 -25.37
CA THR A 944 -23.09 17.24 -26.28
C THR A 944 -24.13 17.99 -25.45
N ILE A 945 -24.41 19.24 -25.80
CA ILE A 945 -25.37 20.12 -25.09
C ILE A 945 -26.32 20.79 -26.07
#